data_AF-A0A820VWJ0-F1
#
_entry.id   AF-A0A820VWJ0-F1
#
_cell.length_a   1.000
_cell.length_b   1.000
_cell.length_c   1.000
_cell.angle_alpha   90.00
_cell.angle_beta   90.00
_cell.angle_gamma   90.00
#
_symmetry.space_group_name_H-M   'P 1'
#
loop_
_entity.id
_entity.type
_entity.pdbx_description
1 polymer ?
#
loop_
_entity_poly.entity_id
_entity_poly.type
_entity_poly.pdbx_seq_one_letter_code
_entity_poly.pdbx_strand_id
1 'polypeptide(L)'
;MKRALVIGNDSHEQNNSLLTCVNDANDMHDALQTIGFNVLCKTNQRLDDMKIATDAFIQCIQPGDIAFFYFSGHASQVDGINYLTPTDDRGITLRTIKYRTLIAQKLIHDVSQRRPGLFIIVLDCCRTGMSDDSSNVKSFFGLTSKRIKDGLAPMQAPPSTTISYACAPDQASLAGSSKQHNSAYTCFLLSYIVLPMDIKKVFQRTAIDVQKSTRSMQIPYLNVNCYGPAYIVDSFMANNPAAQNFLQRRRPCVYLRYTPEKWHKYYIWDCNWKKFIIGLSLSLGYYIYLLNLSYATALKMFSFSFHSFISLFALLFSLFVTCTGLPLLKFHSTKIIYSTKLQTLIWIIFKNVLFLTVSIILCNLIGTLAASVLLFPSFISQNSSRLNHLNTQRFLIIFFIILIGNSAGLISPLGDPPLYMGYTNGVEFLFTFKYLYKIFFVSNGYILLLFALIDFINAWNYKKAQKQNNINNQLYELVPCQKEKNDRYDLSSSLPVQWNGIHHSFFLLLILIVILCKGFDIPIKWPEYIQELILFLIAFLCIGFDMIWKKQTPIEWFKKHYSTRIEPVAEVIVIFVGLLFTMSAPIAVLTSLKLPLGPKHLFVFSGIFASVLDNAPVYISFAASAAARYNITVDQSDNNGFLAVFFSRYEADAITSIRAISAGSVLMGGCTLIGNAPNMIVALMATRYSYRTRTKIHRAENAEDDFVNYHLENISFIRSLITSCLILIPLFVIITIFMV
;
A
#
# COMPACT_ATOMS: atom_id res chain seq x y z
N MET A 1 33.79 12.87 38.91
CA MET A 1 33.86 13.64 37.65
C MET A 1 33.16 12.86 36.53
N LYS A 2 32.85 13.50 35.40
CA LYS A 2 32.25 12.87 34.23
C LYS A 2 33.28 12.80 33.09
N ARG A 3 33.58 11.60 32.61
CA ARG A 3 34.62 11.33 31.60
C ARG A 3 34.00 10.58 30.43
N ALA A 4 34.27 11.00 29.20
CA ALA A 4 33.76 10.30 28.01
C ALA A 4 34.87 10.05 26.97
N LEU A 5 34.79 8.91 26.29
CA LEU A 5 35.54 8.62 25.08
C LEU A 5 34.54 8.32 23.96
N VAL A 6 34.62 9.08 22.87
CA VAL A 6 33.72 9.01 21.72
C VAL A 6 34.56 8.74 20.48
N ILE A 7 34.28 7.64 19.79
CA ILE A 7 35.01 7.23 18.57
C ILE A 7 34.02 7.04 17.42
N GLY A 8 34.28 7.67 16.27
CA GLY A 8 33.50 7.54 15.04
C GLY A 8 34.36 7.22 13.82
N ASN A 9 34.19 6.04 13.20
CA ASN A 9 35.01 5.59 12.06
C ASN A 9 34.17 5.40 10.79
N ASP A 10 34.27 6.34 9.85
CA ASP A 10 33.63 6.29 8.52
C ASP A 10 34.56 5.72 7.43
N SER A 11 35.82 6.17 7.39
CA SER A 11 36.73 5.96 6.24
C SER A 11 37.56 4.68 6.31
N HIS A 12 36.93 3.52 6.14
CA HIS A 12 37.60 2.21 6.11
C HIS A 12 38.34 1.95 4.78
N GLU A 13 39.50 1.29 4.82
CA GLU A 13 40.37 1.04 3.66
C GLU A 13 39.97 -0.23 2.85
N GLN A 14 39.34 -1.22 3.48
CA GLN A 14 38.86 -2.46 2.89
C GLN A 14 37.33 -2.58 2.93
N ASN A 15 36.70 -2.23 4.05
CA ASN A 15 35.24 -2.17 4.14
C ASN A 15 34.67 -0.92 3.48
N ASN A 16 33.39 -0.97 3.10
CA ASN A 16 32.71 0.21 2.54
C ASN A 16 32.75 1.37 3.54
N SER A 17 33.09 2.57 3.07
CA SER A 17 33.04 3.74 3.93
C SER A 17 31.62 4.02 4.40
N LEU A 18 31.48 4.31 5.70
CA LEU A 18 30.22 4.79 6.29
C LEU A 18 30.12 6.30 6.09
N LEU A 19 28.93 6.87 6.31
CA LEU A 19 28.64 8.27 5.99
C LEU A 19 28.13 9.09 7.18
N THR A 20 27.91 8.45 8.33
CA THR A 20 27.29 9.09 9.50
C THR A 20 28.10 8.96 10.78
N CYS A 21 29.11 8.08 10.86
CA CYS A 21 29.79 7.79 12.12
C CYS A 21 30.60 8.98 12.64
N VAL A 22 31.19 9.77 11.74
CA VAL A 22 31.89 11.02 12.12
C VAL A 22 30.89 12.06 12.64
N ASN A 23 29.74 12.23 11.97
CA ASN A 23 28.70 13.15 12.43
C ASN A 23 28.11 12.70 13.78
N ASP A 24 27.86 11.40 13.94
CA ASP A 24 27.38 10.78 15.17
C ASP A 24 28.33 11.03 16.34
N ALA A 25 29.64 10.88 16.13
CA ALA A 25 30.66 11.15 17.14
C ALA A 25 30.74 12.64 17.52
N ASN A 26 30.72 13.54 16.53
CA ASN A 26 30.77 14.99 16.79
C ASN A 26 29.53 15.47 17.56
N ASP A 27 28.35 15.02 17.15
CA ASP A 27 27.09 15.36 17.82
C ASP A 27 26.99 14.79 19.24
N MET A 28 27.52 13.58 19.46
CA MET A 28 27.58 12.97 20.78
C MET A 28 28.58 13.69 21.69
N HIS A 29 29.70 14.16 21.13
CA HIS A 29 30.64 15.01 21.84
C HIS A 29 29.94 16.28 22.36
N ASP A 30 29.24 17.00 21.49
CA ASP A 30 28.57 18.25 21.85
C ASP A 30 27.47 18.01 22.90
N ALA A 31 26.71 16.93 22.76
CA ALA A 31 25.67 16.54 23.72
C ALA A 31 26.26 16.26 25.11
N LEU A 32 27.32 15.45 25.19
CA LEU A 32 27.95 15.05 26.46
C LEU A 32 28.68 16.22 27.12
N GLN A 33 29.34 17.07 26.34
CA GLN A 33 30.00 18.28 26.84
C GLN A 33 28.99 19.25 27.46
N THR A 34 27.80 19.38 26.86
CA THR A 34 26.71 20.24 27.37
C THR A 34 26.22 19.83 28.76
N ILE A 35 26.32 18.53 29.11
CA ILE A 35 25.92 17.99 30.42
C ILE A 35 27.11 17.77 31.37
N GLY A 36 28.28 18.34 31.04
CA GLY A 36 29.44 18.44 31.92
C GLY A 36 30.44 17.28 31.84
N PHE A 37 30.41 16.46 30.78
CA PHE A 37 31.48 15.49 30.55
C PHE A 37 32.74 16.17 30.02
N ASN A 38 33.90 15.69 30.48
CA ASN A 38 35.16 15.89 29.78
C ASN A 38 35.27 14.81 28.68
N VAL A 39 35.11 15.21 27.42
CA VAL A 39 34.96 14.30 26.28
C VAL A 39 36.24 14.24 25.46
N LEU A 40 36.81 13.04 25.31
CA LEU A 40 37.85 12.73 24.33
C LEU A 40 37.17 12.22 23.05
N CYS A 41 37.00 13.08 22.05
CA CYS A 41 36.42 12.71 20.75
C CYS A 41 37.51 12.41 19.72
N LYS A 42 37.38 11.29 19.01
CA LYS A 42 38.32 10.84 17.97
C LYS A 42 37.55 10.29 16.77
N THR A 43 37.97 10.68 15.56
CA THR A 43 37.30 10.27 14.31
C THR A 43 38.28 9.64 13.34
N ASN A 44 37.83 8.64 12.57
CA ASN A 44 38.62 7.94 11.56
C ASN A 44 39.99 7.46 12.09
N GLN A 45 39.97 6.72 13.19
CA GLN A 45 41.17 6.29 13.88
C GLN A 45 41.68 4.95 13.34
N ARG A 46 43.01 4.88 13.17
CA ARG A 46 43.74 3.62 12.98
C ARG A 46 43.87 2.87 14.29
N LEU A 47 44.25 1.59 14.23
CA LEU A 47 44.29 0.73 15.41
C LEU A 47 45.15 1.28 16.56
N ASP A 48 46.35 1.77 16.26
CA ASP A 48 47.27 2.25 17.28
C ASP A 48 46.75 3.52 17.94
N ASP A 49 46.15 4.42 17.16
CA ASP A 49 45.51 5.63 17.69
C ASP A 49 44.29 5.31 18.55
N MET A 50 43.49 4.31 18.15
CA MET A 50 42.38 3.82 18.96
C MET A 50 42.87 3.26 20.32
N LYS A 51 43.97 2.50 20.33
CA LYS A 51 44.57 1.97 21.57
C LYS A 51 45.07 3.10 22.49
N ILE A 52 45.79 4.07 21.93
CA ILE A 52 46.27 5.25 22.66
C ILE A 52 45.09 6.01 23.27
N ALA A 53 44.02 6.22 22.51
CA ALA A 53 42.83 6.90 23.00
C ALA A 53 42.12 6.13 24.12
N THR A 54 42.01 4.79 24.01
CA THR A 54 41.44 3.96 25.07
C THR A 54 42.30 3.95 26.33
N ASP A 55 43.63 3.88 26.20
CA ASP A 55 44.53 3.88 27.35
C ASP A 55 44.52 5.22 28.08
N ALA A 56 44.53 6.33 27.33
CA ALA A 56 44.40 7.67 27.90
C ALA A 56 43.07 7.85 28.64
N PHE A 57 41.97 7.33 28.08
CA PHE A 57 40.66 7.33 28.74
C PHE A 57 40.68 6.52 30.03
N ILE A 58 41.20 5.29 30.02
CA ILE A 58 41.27 4.41 31.20
C ILE A 58 42.12 5.04 32.31
N GLN A 59 43.25 5.66 31.98
CA GLN A 59 44.15 6.28 32.95
C GLN A 59 43.52 7.51 33.64
N CYS A 60 42.59 8.18 32.96
CA CYS A 60 41.89 9.35 33.49
C CYS A 60 40.77 9.01 34.48
N ILE A 61 40.30 7.76 34.52
CA ILE A 61 39.17 7.34 35.36
C ILE A 61 39.66 7.13 36.80
N GLN A 62 39.03 7.85 37.73
CA GLN A 62 39.22 7.67 39.17
C GLN A 62 38.04 6.89 39.77
N PRO A 63 38.22 6.23 40.94
CA PRO A 63 37.12 5.58 41.64
C PRO A 63 35.96 6.54 41.90
N GLY A 64 34.73 6.13 41.57
CA GLY A 64 33.53 6.95 41.71
C GLY A 64 33.20 7.88 40.54
N ASP A 65 34.04 7.95 39.49
CA ASP A 65 33.73 8.71 38.27
C ASP A 65 32.55 8.11 37.48
N ILE A 66 31.89 8.95 36.67
CA ILE A 66 30.97 8.51 35.62
C ILE A 66 31.78 8.39 34.33
N ALA A 67 31.93 7.17 33.83
CA ALA A 67 32.62 6.86 32.58
C ALA A 67 31.59 6.61 31.45
N PHE A 68 31.83 7.17 30.27
CA PHE A 68 30.98 6.97 29.09
C PHE A 68 31.85 6.61 27.88
N PHE A 69 31.58 5.45 27.26
CA PHE A 69 32.25 5.03 26.04
C PHE A 69 31.23 4.93 24.90
N TYR A 70 31.48 5.63 23.81
CA TYR A 70 30.67 5.59 22.60
C TYR A 70 31.51 5.20 21.39
N PHE A 71 31.03 4.24 20.62
CA PHE A 71 31.65 3.85 19.35
C PHE A 71 30.59 3.76 18.25
N SER A 72 30.85 4.44 17.13
CA SER A 72 30.07 4.33 15.88
C SER A 72 31.01 3.91 14.74
N GLY A 73 30.66 2.85 14.02
CA GLY A 73 31.51 2.31 12.95
C GLY A 73 31.26 0.84 12.63
N HIS A 74 32.22 0.19 11.97
CA HIS A 74 32.19 -1.25 11.75
C HIS A 74 32.61 -2.03 12.99
N ALA A 75 31.95 -3.15 13.21
CA ALA A 75 32.37 -4.14 14.20
C ALA A 75 32.02 -5.55 13.73
N SER A 76 32.79 -6.51 14.21
CA SER A 76 32.63 -7.93 13.90
C SER A 76 32.63 -8.76 15.17
N GLN A 77 31.95 -9.91 15.11
CA GLN A 77 31.87 -10.85 16.22
C GLN A 77 32.47 -12.20 15.82
N VAL A 78 33.39 -12.72 16.66
CA VAL A 78 33.98 -14.05 16.49
C VAL A 78 34.04 -14.74 17.84
N ASP A 79 33.46 -15.95 17.93
CA ASP A 79 33.43 -16.77 19.15
C ASP A 79 32.87 -16.04 20.38
N GLY A 80 31.85 -15.20 20.19
CA GLY A 80 31.24 -14.44 21.30
C GLY A 80 32.03 -13.19 21.73
N ILE A 81 33.12 -12.85 21.04
CA ILE A 81 33.95 -11.67 21.32
C ILE A 81 33.65 -10.59 20.28
N ASN A 82 33.50 -9.35 20.73
CA ASN A 82 33.18 -8.19 19.90
C ASN A 82 34.44 -7.41 19.57
N TYR A 83 34.69 -7.22 18.28
CA TYR A 83 35.87 -6.55 17.74
C TYR A 83 35.43 -5.26 17.04
N LEU A 84 35.91 -4.12 17.52
CA LEU A 84 35.67 -2.80 16.95
C LEU A 84 36.73 -2.53 15.87
N THR A 85 36.28 -2.22 14.67
CA THR A 85 37.14 -2.16 13.47
C THR A 85 37.76 -0.75 13.32
N PRO A 86 39.10 -0.66 13.21
CA PRO A 86 39.78 0.60 12.91
C PRO A 86 39.67 0.95 11.41
N THR A 87 40.08 2.14 11.00
CA THR A 87 40.02 2.54 9.58
C THR A 87 41.06 1.83 8.70
N ASP A 88 42.19 1.39 9.25
CA ASP A 88 43.24 0.62 8.56
C ASP A 88 42.92 -0.89 8.51
N ASP A 89 41.70 -1.21 8.08
CA ASP A 89 41.12 -2.56 8.11
C ASP A 89 41.56 -3.49 6.98
N ARG A 90 42.55 -3.09 6.17
CA ARG A 90 43.14 -3.95 5.14
C ARG A 90 43.81 -5.18 5.73
N GLY A 91 43.42 -6.34 5.21
CA GLY A 91 44.02 -7.63 5.55
C GLY A 91 43.58 -8.17 6.92
N ILE A 92 42.50 -7.64 7.50
CA ILE A 92 41.88 -8.28 8.66
C ILE A 92 41.19 -9.57 8.16
N THR A 93 41.58 -10.70 8.74
CA THR A 93 41.04 -12.05 8.51
C THR A 93 40.61 -12.65 9.85
N LEU A 94 39.88 -13.77 9.85
CA LEU A 94 39.49 -14.45 11.10
C LEU A 94 40.68 -14.80 12.01
N ARG A 95 41.88 -14.98 11.44
CA ARG A 95 43.11 -15.28 12.19
C ARG A 95 43.77 -14.03 12.75
N THR A 96 43.71 -12.91 12.03
CA THR A 96 44.40 -11.66 12.41
C THR A 96 43.51 -10.70 13.20
N ILE A 97 42.19 -10.91 13.23
CA ILE A 97 41.21 -10.02 13.87
C ILE A 97 41.59 -9.67 15.31
N LYS A 98 42.06 -10.63 16.10
CA LYS A 98 42.43 -10.43 17.52
C LYS A 98 43.55 -9.41 17.73
N TYR A 99 44.44 -9.26 16.76
CA TYR A 99 45.59 -8.37 16.85
C TYR A 99 45.41 -7.07 16.07
N ARG A 100 44.45 -7.05 15.13
CA ARG A 100 44.20 -5.92 14.22
C ARG A 100 42.93 -5.12 14.53
N THR A 101 42.28 -5.37 15.66
CA THR A 101 41.06 -4.67 16.08
C THR A 101 41.09 -4.40 17.58
N LEU A 102 40.17 -3.56 18.07
CA LEU A 102 39.96 -3.38 19.50
C LEU A 102 38.93 -4.38 20.04
N ILE A 103 39.25 -5.02 21.16
CA ILE A 103 38.35 -5.97 21.83
C ILE A 103 37.47 -5.21 22.83
N ALA A 104 36.16 -5.12 22.56
CA ALA A 104 35.24 -4.37 23.41
C ALA A 104 35.18 -4.95 24.84
N GLN A 105 35.19 -6.27 24.99
CA GLN A 105 35.20 -6.94 26.30
C GLN A 105 36.45 -6.60 27.13
N LYS A 106 37.61 -6.42 26.49
CA LYS A 106 38.84 -6.03 27.17
C LYS A 106 38.73 -4.61 27.73
N LEU A 107 38.22 -3.68 26.92
CA LEU A 107 37.95 -2.32 27.36
C LEU A 107 37.01 -2.30 28.58
N ILE A 108 35.95 -3.11 28.55
CA ILE A 108 35.01 -3.22 29.67
C ILE A 108 35.71 -3.71 30.94
N HIS A 109 36.55 -4.73 30.80
CA HIS A 109 37.33 -5.26 31.90
C HIS A 109 38.26 -4.19 32.49
N ASP A 110 39.06 -3.52 31.66
CA ASP A 110 40.09 -2.57 32.09
C ASP A 110 39.48 -1.32 32.75
N VAL A 111 38.36 -0.81 32.23
CA VAL A 111 37.62 0.30 32.86
C VAL A 111 37.01 -0.13 34.20
N SER A 112 36.49 -1.36 34.30
CA SER A 112 35.90 -1.86 35.56
C SER A 112 36.92 -1.94 36.69
N GLN A 113 38.20 -2.20 36.38
CA GLN A 113 39.28 -2.21 37.38
C GLN A 113 39.51 -0.84 38.01
N ARG A 114 39.13 0.26 37.33
CA ARG A 114 39.22 1.63 37.87
C ARG A 114 38.08 1.96 38.85
N ARG A 115 37.09 1.07 38.99
CA ARG A 115 35.93 1.21 39.89
C ARG A 115 35.14 2.52 39.69
N PRO A 116 34.71 2.84 38.46
CA PRO A 116 33.81 3.97 38.24
C PRO A 116 32.50 3.79 39.03
N GLY A 117 31.91 4.90 39.46
CA GLY A 117 30.59 4.87 40.12
C GLY A 117 29.48 4.49 39.15
N LEU A 118 29.64 4.81 37.87
CA LEU A 118 28.76 4.41 36.77
C LEU A 118 29.57 4.31 35.48
N PHE A 119 29.41 3.21 34.74
CA PHE A 119 30.01 3.04 33.42
C PHE A 119 28.94 2.79 32.36
N ILE A 120 28.91 3.61 31.31
CA ILE A 120 27.96 3.49 30.20
C ILE A 120 28.71 3.21 28.91
N ILE A 121 28.27 2.20 28.18
CA ILE A 121 28.84 1.78 26.90
C ILE A 121 27.74 1.84 25.85
N VAL A 122 27.98 2.53 24.75
CA VAL A 122 27.07 2.65 23.62
C VAL A 122 27.79 2.18 22.36
N LEU A 123 27.27 1.11 21.74
CA LEU A 123 27.80 0.53 20.52
C LEU A 123 26.81 0.71 19.36
N ASP A 124 27.09 1.70 18.51
CA ASP A 124 26.35 1.99 17.29
C ASP A 124 27.07 1.40 16.07
N CYS A 125 27.18 0.07 16.07
CA CYS A 125 28.00 -0.62 15.08
C CYS A 125 27.16 -1.19 13.92
N CYS A 126 27.61 -0.97 12.68
CA CYS A 126 27.09 -1.61 11.47
C CYS A 126 27.90 -2.88 11.14
N ARG A 127 27.23 -3.93 10.61
CA ARG A 127 27.90 -5.14 10.13
C ARG A 127 28.82 -4.84 8.94
N THR A 128 30.00 -5.45 8.93
CA THR A 128 30.65 -6.01 7.73
C THR A 128 30.97 -7.47 8.00
N GLY A 129 30.45 -8.37 7.15
CA GLY A 129 30.86 -9.76 7.18
C GLY A 129 32.24 -9.83 6.56
N MET A 130 33.24 -10.32 7.29
CA MET A 130 34.57 -10.53 6.71
C MET A 130 34.44 -11.61 5.65
N SER A 131 34.71 -11.24 4.40
CA SER A 131 34.82 -12.18 3.29
C SER A 131 36.09 -13.00 3.50
N ASP A 132 35.93 -14.18 4.10
CA ASP A 132 36.97 -15.19 4.00
C ASP A 132 36.87 -15.77 2.58
N ASP A 133 37.91 -15.57 1.79
CA ASP A 133 38.12 -16.10 0.44
C ASP A 133 38.26 -17.65 0.43
N SER A 134 37.65 -18.31 1.41
CA SER A 134 37.73 -19.75 1.71
C SER A 134 36.37 -20.45 1.76
N SER A 135 35.25 -19.73 1.53
CA SER A 135 33.90 -20.33 1.58
C SER A 135 33.45 -21.03 0.29
N ASN A 136 34.35 -21.26 -0.68
CA ASN A 136 34.08 -22.08 -1.86
C ASN A 136 34.56 -23.54 -1.75
N VAL A 137 35.02 -23.99 -0.59
CA VAL A 137 35.16 -25.43 -0.34
C VAL A 137 33.82 -25.99 0.13
N LYS A 138 33.02 -26.48 -0.82
CA LYS A 138 31.96 -27.46 -0.53
C LYS A 138 32.64 -28.68 0.11
N SER A 139 32.61 -28.78 1.43
CA SER A 139 33.00 -30.03 2.11
C SER A 139 31.96 -31.09 1.77
N PHE A 140 32.40 -32.10 1.00
CA PHE A 140 31.66 -33.27 0.57
C PHE A 140 31.46 -34.30 1.70
N PHE A 141 31.96 -34.02 2.92
CA PHE A 141 31.79 -34.84 4.12
C PHE A 141 31.41 -33.94 5.31
N GLY A 142 30.36 -34.30 6.04
CA GLY A 142 29.73 -33.51 7.10
C GLY A 142 30.58 -33.31 8.36
N LEU A 143 31.61 -32.46 8.28
CA LEU A 143 32.31 -31.88 9.42
C LEU A 143 32.14 -30.35 9.47
N THR A 144 32.00 -29.84 10.68
CA THR A 144 31.43 -28.56 11.10
C THR A 144 32.08 -27.30 10.47
N SER A 145 31.33 -26.59 9.63
CA SER A 145 31.64 -25.19 9.32
C SER A 145 31.24 -24.31 10.51
N LYS A 146 32.23 -23.63 11.09
CA LYS A 146 32.08 -22.71 12.23
C LYS A 146 31.20 -21.52 11.80
N ARG A 147 29.92 -21.54 12.17
CA ARG A 147 28.96 -20.47 11.87
C ARG A 147 29.40 -19.16 12.52
N ILE A 148 29.76 -18.17 11.69
CA ILE A 148 29.82 -16.77 12.09
C ILE A 148 28.37 -16.30 12.26
N LYS A 149 28.01 -15.79 13.44
CA LYS A 149 26.68 -15.25 13.70
C LYS A 149 26.61 -13.81 13.20
N ASP A 150 25.43 -13.40 12.71
CA ASP A 150 25.16 -11.98 12.42
C ASP A 150 25.25 -11.15 13.71
N GLY A 151 25.49 -9.83 13.67
CA GLY A 151 25.43 -8.91 14.85
C GLY A 151 26.57 -8.99 15.90
N LEU A 152 26.43 -8.21 16.97
CA LEU A 152 27.35 -8.24 18.13
C LEU A 152 26.91 -9.28 19.16
N ALA A 153 27.88 -9.91 19.81
CA ALA A 153 27.64 -10.78 20.96
C ALA A 153 27.10 -9.96 22.14
N PRO A 154 26.13 -10.50 22.90
CA PRO A 154 25.78 -9.92 24.17
C PRO A 154 26.98 -10.01 25.12
N MET A 155 27.33 -8.88 25.73
CA MET A 155 28.37 -8.80 26.75
C MET A 155 27.71 -8.73 28.12
N GLN A 156 28.29 -9.40 29.11
CA GLN A 156 27.84 -9.29 30.48
C GLN A 156 28.30 -7.96 31.07
N ALA A 157 27.37 -7.16 31.58
CA ALA A 157 27.67 -5.90 32.22
C ALA A 157 28.23 -6.14 33.63
N PRO A 158 29.43 -5.66 33.98
CA PRO A 158 29.93 -5.64 35.36
C PRO A 158 29.05 -4.80 36.28
N PRO A 159 29.19 -4.90 37.62
CA PRO A 159 28.47 -4.03 38.53
C PRO A 159 28.64 -2.54 38.18
N SER A 160 27.57 -1.77 38.34
CA SER A 160 27.51 -0.34 37.98
C SER A 160 27.73 -0.05 36.50
N THR A 161 27.45 -1.01 35.60
CA THR A 161 27.64 -0.85 34.15
C THR A 161 26.33 -0.97 33.38
N THR A 162 26.15 -0.12 32.37
CA THR A 162 25.07 -0.19 31.37
C THR A 162 25.66 -0.31 29.97
N ILE A 163 25.25 -1.32 29.22
CA ILE A 163 25.67 -1.58 27.83
C ILE A 163 24.45 -1.45 26.93
N SER A 164 24.52 -0.54 25.97
CA SER A 164 23.47 -0.32 24.97
C SER A 164 23.99 -0.60 23.57
N TYR A 165 23.22 -1.39 22.82
CA TYR A 165 23.49 -1.79 21.45
C TYR A 165 22.45 -1.17 20.53
N ALA A 166 22.90 -0.62 19.39
CA ALA A 166 21.99 -0.06 18.40
C ALA A 166 21.05 -1.08 17.76
N CYS A 167 21.37 -2.38 17.85
CA CYS A 167 20.55 -3.49 17.37
C CYS A 167 20.56 -4.67 18.35
N ALA A 168 19.65 -5.62 18.15
CA ALA A 168 19.57 -6.79 19.00
C ALA A 168 20.84 -7.63 18.87
N PRO A 169 21.20 -8.42 19.90
CA PRO A 169 22.30 -9.35 19.78
C PRO A 169 22.02 -10.27 18.61
N ASP A 170 23.09 -10.55 17.90
CA ASP A 170 23.07 -11.26 16.65
C ASP A 170 22.29 -10.61 15.47
N GLN A 171 21.97 -9.31 15.53
CA GLN A 171 21.33 -8.54 14.43
C GLN A 171 22.17 -7.31 14.01
N ALA A 172 22.06 -6.89 12.74
CA ALA A 172 22.78 -5.73 12.20
C ALA A 172 21.95 -4.44 12.31
N SER A 173 22.59 -3.32 12.69
CA SER A 173 21.97 -1.99 12.64
C SER A 173 21.88 -1.47 11.20
N LEU A 174 20.97 -0.54 10.94
CA LEU A 174 20.85 0.11 9.63
C LEU A 174 21.91 1.20 9.51
N ALA A 175 22.77 1.08 8.49
CA ALA A 175 23.71 2.15 8.15
C ALA A 175 22.93 3.43 7.76
N GLY A 176 23.42 4.58 8.24
CA GLY A 176 22.88 5.87 7.86
C GLY A 176 22.99 6.09 6.35
N SER A 177 21.95 6.65 5.74
CA SER A 177 21.97 7.01 4.32
C SER A 177 22.74 8.32 4.12
N SER A 178 23.29 8.57 2.92
CA SER A 178 23.92 9.86 2.54
C SER A 178 23.04 11.10 2.74
N LYS A 179 21.74 10.91 2.97
CA LYS A 179 20.74 11.96 3.20
C LYS A 179 20.44 12.22 4.66
N GLN A 180 21.02 11.43 5.56
CA GLN A 180 20.81 11.54 7.00
C GLN A 180 22.09 12.06 7.64
N HIS A 181 21.95 13.02 8.54
CA HIS A 181 23.10 13.55 9.27
C HIS A 181 23.66 12.52 10.25
N ASN A 182 22.77 11.84 10.99
CA ASN A 182 23.10 10.84 12.00
C ASN A 182 22.52 9.46 11.66
N SER A 183 23.06 8.40 12.28
CA SER A 183 22.43 7.08 12.28
C SER A 183 21.04 7.13 12.95
N ALA A 184 20.17 6.16 12.63
CA ALA A 184 18.84 6.08 13.27
C ALA A 184 18.92 6.07 14.80
N TYR A 185 19.84 5.26 15.33
CA TYR A 185 20.00 5.07 16.76
C TYR A 185 20.53 6.34 17.43
N THR A 186 21.59 6.91 16.89
CA THR A 186 22.23 8.10 17.46
C THR A 186 21.32 9.32 17.37
N CYS A 187 20.57 9.48 16.28
CA CYS A 187 19.59 10.58 16.14
C CYS A 187 18.58 10.63 17.30
N PHE A 188 17.97 9.48 17.64
CA PHE A 188 17.02 9.42 18.76
C PHE A 188 17.71 9.48 20.11
N LEU A 189 18.90 8.88 20.27
CA LEU A 189 19.64 8.92 21.53
C LEU A 189 19.96 10.36 21.95
N LEU A 190 20.40 11.18 20.99
CA LEU A 190 20.75 12.58 21.20
C LEU A 190 19.56 13.44 21.67
N SER A 191 18.32 13.00 21.39
CA SER A 191 17.09 13.66 21.85
C SER A 191 16.81 13.41 23.34
N TYR A 192 17.39 12.37 23.92
CA TYR A 192 17.09 11.92 25.28
C TYR A 192 18.28 11.99 26.24
N ILE A 193 19.51 11.88 25.74
CA ILE A 193 20.73 11.78 26.57
C ILE A 193 21.00 13.05 27.41
N VAL A 194 20.52 14.20 26.97
CA VAL A 194 20.67 15.49 27.67
C VAL A 194 19.58 15.78 28.70
N LEU A 195 18.59 14.88 28.83
CA LEU A 195 17.46 15.08 29.74
C LEU A 195 17.76 14.54 31.15
N PRO A 196 17.23 15.17 32.22
CA PRO A 196 17.41 14.74 33.61
C PRO A 196 16.52 13.53 33.94
N MET A 197 16.82 12.38 33.33
CA MET A 197 16.11 11.13 33.57
C MET A 197 17.08 9.97 33.78
N ASP A 198 16.55 8.90 34.39
CA ASP A 198 17.28 7.65 34.57
C ASP A 198 17.81 7.14 33.22
N ILE A 199 19.08 6.77 33.18
CA ILE A 199 19.75 6.25 31.99
C ILE A 199 19.01 5.06 31.36
N LYS A 200 18.36 4.23 32.18
CA LYS A 200 17.52 3.12 31.70
C LYS A 200 16.34 3.65 30.89
N LYS A 201 15.70 4.75 31.33
CA LYS A 201 14.60 5.40 30.60
C LYS A 201 15.08 6.08 29.32
N VAL A 202 16.27 6.69 29.33
CA VAL A 202 16.90 7.28 28.12
C VAL A 202 16.98 6.22 27.02
N PHE A 203 17.60 5.08 27.33
CA PHE A 203 17.78 4.00 26.35
C PHE A 203 16.46 3.31 25.96
N GLN A 204 15.51 3.16 26.88
CA GLN A 204 14.17 2.64 26.57
C GLN A 204 13.41 3.53 25.58
N ARG A 205 13.41 4.85 25.79
CA ARG A 205 12.76 5.80 24.86
C ARG A 205 13.44 5.81 23.50
N THR A 206 14.77 5.79 23.49
CA THR A 206 15.57 5.64 22.27
C THR A 206 15.17 4.37 21.51
N ALA A 207 15.07 3.23 22.19
CA ALA A 207 14.68 1.95 21.59
C ALA A 207 13.28 2.00 20.97
N ILE A 208 12.30 2.58 21.67
CA ILE A 208 10.92 2.72 21.19
C ILE A 208 10.87 3.52 19.88
N ASP A 209 11.57 4.66 19.81
CA ASP A 209 11.51 5.52 18.64
C ASP A 209 12.34 4.97 17.46
N VAL A 210 13.46 4.31 17.72
CA VAL A 210 14.22 3.57 16.70
C VAL A 210 13.36 2.45 16.13
N GLN A 211 12.69 1.67 16.95
CA GLN A 211 11.83 0.58 16.49
C GLN A 211 10.65 1.13 15.65
N LYS A 212 9.99 2.18 16.13
CA LYS A 212 8.87 2.83 15.42
C LYS A 212 9.30 3.38 14.06
N SER A 213 10.43 4.07 14.02
CA SER A 213 10.92 4.73 12.81
C SER A 213 11.51 3.76 11.78
N THR A 214 12.08 2.65 12.22
CA THR A 214 12.66 1.61 11.36
C THR A 214 11.69 0.46 11.05
N ARG A 215 10.43 0.53 11.50
CA ARG A 215 9.42 -0.54 11.37
C ARG A 215 9.89 -1.89 11.92
N SER A 216 10.54 -1.86 13.09
CA SER A 216 11.14 -3.04 13.72
C SER A 216 12.24 -3.73 12.91
N MET A 217 12.80 -3.09 11.89
CA MET A 217 13.99 -3.57 11.19
C MET A 217 15.24 -3.46 12.06
N GLN A 218 15.27 -2.48 12.97
CA GLN A 218 16.32 -2.27 13.95
C GLN A 218 15.69 -2.22 15.34
N ILE A 219 16.14 -3.12 16.23
CA ILE A 219 15.60 -3.27 17.58
C ILE A 219 16.76 -3.07 18.56
N PRO A 220 16.94 -1.90 19.17
CA PRO A 220 18.02 -1.68 20.12
C PRO A 220 17.93 -2.62 21.32
N TYR A 221 19.07 -3.03 21.85
CA TYR A 221 19.17 -3.93 22.99
C TYR A 221 19.96 -3.30 24.13
N LEU A 222 19.53 -3.58 25.36
CA LEU A 222 20.03 -2.93 26.56
C LEU A 222 20.34 -3.99 27.62
N ASN A 223 21.57 -3.96 28.15
CA ASN A 223 22.00 -4.75 29.30
C ASN A 223 22.39 -3.81 30.45
N VAL A 224 21.67 -3.84 31.56
CA VAL A 224 21.88 -2.94 32.71
C VAL A 224 22.20 -3.76 33.94
N ASN A 225 23.32 -3.46 34.58
CA ASN A 225 23.70 -4.01 35.88
C ASN A 225 23.99 -2.87 36.87
N CYS A 226 22.95 -2.11 37.18
CA CYS A 226 22.95 -1.02 38.16
C CYS A 226 21.84 -1.29 39.20
N TYR A 227 22.17 -1.22 40.49
CA TYR A 227 21.23 -1.55 41.58
C TYR A 227 20.24 -0.44 41.94
N GLY A 228 20.39 0.76 41.36
CA GLY A 228 19.53 1.91 41.60
C GLY A 228 19.43 2.84 40.39
N PRO A 229 18.60 3.90 40.45
CA PRO A 229 18.45 4.84 39.36
C PRO A 229 19.78 5.58 39.12
N ALA A 230 20.23 5.60 37.87
CA ALA A 230 21.49 6.20 37.48
C ALA A 230 21.24 7.41 36.57
N TYR A 231 21.70 8.59 37.01
CA TYR A 231 21.53 9.84 36.30
C TYR A 231 22.89 10.35 35.82
N ILE A 232 22.96 10.76 34.55
CA ILE A 232 24.16 11.41 33.98
C ILE A 232 24.02 12.93 33.90
N VAL A 233 22.81 13.45 34.07
CA VAL A 233 22.50 14.88 34.15
C VAL A 233 22.15 15.19 35.59
N ASP A 234 22.89 16.10 36.20
CA ASP A 234 22.63 16.51 37.58
C ASP A 234 21.36 17.37 37.63
N SER A 235 20.63 17.34 38.74
CA SER A 235 19.41 18.15 38.93
C SER A 235 19.65 19.65 38.73
N PHE A 236 20.86 20.13 39.01
CA PHE A 236 21.28 21.52 38.77
C PHE A 236 21.46 21.84 37.27
N MET A 237 21.85 20.85 36.47
CA MET A 237 22.01 20.97 35.00
C MET A 237 20.69 20.78 34.24
N ALA A 238 19.63 20.32 34.90
CA ALA A 238 18.31 20.12 34.30
C ALA A 238 17.71 21.39 33.67
N ASN A 239 18.08 22.57 34.19
CA ASN A 239 17.64 23.87 33.70
C ASN A 239 18.71 24.59 32.86
N ASN A 240 19.77 23.90 32.42
CA ASN A 240 20.84 24.51 31.65
C ASN A 240 20.31 25.03 30.29
N PRO A 241 20.40 26.36 30.02
CA PRO A 241 19.99 26.94 28.74
C PRO A 241 20.74 26.31 27.55
N ALA A 242 21.98 25.86 27.75
CA ALA A 242 22.75 25.20 26.72
C ALA A 242 22.13 23.87 26.27
N ALA A 243 21.57 23.07 27.20
CA ALA A 243 20.88 21.82 26.86
C ALA A 243 19.56 22.08 26.11
N GLN A 244 18.82 23.11 26.50
CA GLN A 244 17.61 23.52 25.80
C GLN A 244 17.94 24.08 24.40
N ASN A 245 18.97 24.91 24.29
CA ASN A 245 19.46 25.45 23.02
C ASN A 245 19.98 24.34 22.09
N PHE A 246 20.66 23.31 22.64
CA PHE A 246 21.09 22.14 21.87
C PHE A 246 19.89 21.39 21.26
N LEU A 247 18.84 21.16 22.05
CA LEU A 247 17.61 20.53 21.58
C LEU A 247 16.85 21.40 20.56
N GLN A 248 16.86 22.72 20.71
CA GLN A 248 16.20 23.65 19.79
C GLN A 248 16.96 23.82 18.46
N ARG A 249 18.29 23.80 18.48
CA ARG A 249 19.14 23.92 17.27
C ARG A 249 19.13 22.66 16.42
N ARG A 250 18.84 21.50 17.00
CA ARG A 250 18.69 20.26 16.24
C ARG A 250 17.51 20.36 15.30
N ARG A 251 17.75 20.10 14.01
CA ARG A 251 16.67 19.71 13.12
C ARG A 251 15.99 18.48 13.72
N PRO A 252 14.65 18.42 13.80
CA PRO A 252 13.98 17.24 14.29
C PRO A 252 14.48 16.03 13.50
N CYS A 253 14.81 14.94 14.20
CA CYS A 253 15.20 13.69 13.58
C CYS A 253 14.04 13.16 12.73
N VAL A 254 13.96 13.60 11.47
CA VAL A 254 12.97 13.12 10.50
C VAL A 254 13.50 11.82 9.89
N TYR A 255 13.59 10.80 10.72
CA TYR A 255 13.47 9.44 10.21
C TYR A 255 11.99 9.28 9.87
N LEU A 256 11.64 9.32 8.58
CA LEU A 256 10.28 9.29 8.03
C LEU A 256 9.30 8.61 9.00
N ARG A 257 8.58 9.43 9.78
CA ARG A 257 7.55 8.99 10.71
C ARG A 257 6.46 8.34 9.88
N TYR A 258 6.55 7.04 9.68
CA TYR A 258 5.41 6.26 9.19
C TYR A 258 4.53 5.95 10.39
N THR A 259 3.92 6.98 10.98
CA THR A 259 2.90 6.78 12.02
C THR A 259 1.71 6.07 11.38
N PRO A 260 1.36 4.84 11.79
CA PRO A 260 0.13 4.18 11.34
C PRO A 260 -1.12 4.86 11.93
N GLU A 261 -0.95 5.71 12.94
CA GLU A 261 -2.06 6.29 13.71
C GLU A 261 -2.66 7.57 13.09
N LYS A 262 -1.98 8.21 12.13
CA LYS A 262 -2.48 9.43 11.45
C LYS A 262 -3.18 9.17 10.11
N TRP A 263 -3.53 7.93 9.79
CA TRP A 263 -4.27 7.61 8.56
C TRP A 263 -5.78 7.86 8.72
N HIS A 264 -6.30 7.82 9.95
CA HIS A 264 -7.70 8.09 10.28
C HIS A 264 -8.13 9.58 10.21
N LYS A 265 -7.31 10.47 9.65
CA LYS A 265 -7.63 11.91 9.59
C LYS A 265 -7.85 12.46 8.18
N TYR A 266 -7.83 11.59 7.16
CA TYR A 266 -7.82 12.01 5.77
C TYR A 266 -8.72 11.14 4.87
N TYR A 267 -9.82 10.59 5.42
CA TYR A 267 -10.84 9.96 4.60
C TYR A 267 -11.80 11.02 4.04
N ILE A 268 -12.19 10.88 2.76
CA ILE A 268 -13.20 11.75 2.13
C ILE A 268 -14.45 11.79 3.00
N TRP A 269 -14.78 10.63 3.58
CA TRP A 269 -15.85 10.46 4.53
C TRP A 269 -15.63 11.17 5.87
N ASP A 270 -14.48 11.02 6.52
CA ASP A 270 -14.21 11.68 7.80
C ASP A 270 -14.24 13.21 7.67
N CYS A 271 -13.82 13.74 6.52
CA CYS A 271 -13.92 15.16 6.20
C CYS A 271 -15.37 15.61 5.91
N ASN A 272 -16.24 14.70 5.46
CA ASN A 272 -17.61 15.00 5.02
C ASN A 272 -18.71 14.30 5.85
N TRP A 273 -18.39 13.70 7.00
CA TRP A 273 -19.33 12.94 7.83
C TRP A 273 -20.59 13.76 8.17
N LYS A 274 -20.41 15.07 8.41
CA LYS A 274 -21.51 16.02 8.61
C LYS A 274 -22.45 16.09 7.40
N LYS A 275 -21.92 16.14 6.17
CA LYS A 275 -22.72 16.17 4.94
C LYS A 275 -23.49 14.87 4.74
N PHE A 276 -22.90 13.74 5.10
CA PHE A 276 -23.61 12.47 5.06
C PHE A 276 -24.77 12.43 6.04
N ILE A 277 -24.57 12.82 7.30
CA ILE A 277 -25.66 12.89 8.28
C ILE A 277 -26.80 13.75 7.73
N ILE A 278 -26.48 14.91 7.14
CA ILE A 278 -27.49 15.78 6.54
C ILE A 278 -28.25 15.03 5.44
N GLY A 279 -27.55 14.39 4.50
CA GLY A 279 -28.20 13.60 3.43
C GLY A 279 -29.10 12.48 3.97
N LEU A 280 -28.64 11.76 4.99
CA LEU A 280 -29.39 10.67 5.61
C LEU A 280 -30.62 11.21 6.38
N SER A 281 -30.49 12.35 7.05
CA SER A 281 -31.61 13.01 7.74
C SER A 281 -32.68 13.52 6.78
N LEU A 282 -32.28 14.06 5.62
CA LEU A 282 -33.22 14.49 4.58
C LEU A 282 -33.96 13.30 3.94
N SER A 283 -33.25 12.20 3.67
CA SER A 283 -33.88 10.97 3.18
C SER A 283 -34.85 10.38 4.21
N LEU A 284 -34.46 10.37 5.49
CA LEU A 284 -35.35 9.95 6.57
C LEU A 284 -36.61 10.84 6.63
N GLY A 285 -36.45 12.15 6.46
CA GLY A 285 -37.56 13.10 6.35
C GLY A 285 -38.51 12.79 5.18
N TYR A 286 -37.98 12.39 4.03
CA TYR A 286 -38.79 11.94 2.89
C TYR A 286 -39.60 10.68 3.20
N TYR A 287 -39.00 9.68 3.86
CA TYR A 287 -39.74 8.48 4.29
C TYR A 287 -40.81 8.80 5.32
N ILE A 288 -40.53 9.71 6.27
CA ILE A 288 -41.53 10.20 7.23
C ILE A 288 -42.69 10.89 6.50
N TYR A 289 -42.40 11.72 5.49
CA TYR A 289 -43.42 12.34 4.66
C TYR A 289 -44.27 11.30 3.90
N LEU A 290 -43.64 10.28 3.31
CA LEU A 290 -44.35 9.19 2.65
C LEU A 290 -45.23 8.38 3.63
N LEU A 291 -44.73 8.12 4.84
CA LEU A 291 -45.50 7.43 5.88
C LEU A 291 -46.77 8.21 6.26
N ASN A 292 -46.71 9.55 6.25
CA ASN A 292 -47.87 10.41 6.50
C ASN A 292 -48.89 10.41 5.34
N LEU A 293 -48.45 10.19 4.09
CA LEU A 293 -49.33 10.09 2.93
C LEU A 293 -49.98 8.71 2.80
N SER A 294 -49.18 7.65 2.88
CA SER A 294 -49.62 6.25 2.74
C SER A 294 -48.59 5.32 3.37
N TYR A 295 -48.95 4.72 4.50
CA TYR A 295 -48.13 3.75 5.21
C TYR A 295 -47.73 2.56 4.31
N ALA A 296 -48.68 2.05 3.52
CA ALA A 296 -48.46 0.89 2.66
C ALA A 296 -47.45 1.19 1.54
N THR A 297 -47.53 2.37 0.93
CA THR A 297 -46.61 2.78 -0.15
C THR A 297 -45.21 3.01 0.40
N ALA A 298 -45.10 3.68 1.55
CA ALA A 298 -43.81 3.93 2.19
C ALA A 298 -43.05 2.64 2.54
N LEU A 299 -43.76 1.65 3.12
CA LEU A 299 -43.17 0.35 3.44
C LEU A 299 -42.71 -0.41 2.20
N LYS A 300 -43.51 -0.42 1.13
CA LYS A 300 -43.15 -1.09 -0.12
C LYS A 300 -41.91 -0.47 -0.76
N MET A 301 -41.84 0.86 -0.85
CA MET A 301 -40.67 1.57 -1.38
C MET A 301 -39.40 1.34 -0.54
N PHE A 302 -39.55 1.32 0.79
CA PHE A 302 -38.46 1.00 1.70
C PHE A 302 -37.98 -0.44 1.51
N SER A 303 -38.91 -1.41 1.48
CA SER A 303 -38.61 -2.83 1.29
C SER A 303 -37.90 -3.08 -0.05
N PHE A 304 -38.38 -2.46 -1.13
CA PHE A 304 -37.74 -2.51 -2.45
C PHE A 304 -36.29 -1.99 -2.41
N SER A 305 -36.09 -0.83 -1.80
CA SER A 305 -34.76 -0.19 -1.69
C SER A 305 -33.81 -1.03 -0.83
N PHE A 306 -34.33 -1.58 0.27
CA PHE A 306 -33.58 -2.44 1.18
C PHE A 306 -33.20 -3.78 0.54
N HIS A 307 -34.12 -4.43 -0.17
CA HIS A 307 -33.86 -5.67 -0.88
C HIS A 307 -32.75 -5.49 -1.94
N SER A 308 -32.86 -4.43 -2.74
CA SER A 308 -31.86 -4.11 -3.75
C SER A 308 -30.48 -3.83 -3.13
N PHE A 309 -30.44 -3.17 -1.97
CA PHE A 309 -29.20 -2.92 -1.23
C PHE A 309 -28.57 -4.20 -0.70
N ILE A 310 -29.32 -5.02 0.05
CA ILE A 310 -28.74 -6.20 0.70
C ILE A 310 -28.25 -7.21 -0.34
N SER A 311 -28.95 -7.32 -1.47
CA SER A 311 -28.55 -8.19 -2.58
C SER A 311 -27.22 -7.74 -3.20
N LEU A 312 -27.11 -6.46 -3.55
CA LEU A 312 -25.86 -5.91 -4.10
C LEU A 312 -24.71 -5.96 -3.08
N PHE A 313 -24.99 -5.65 -1.82
CA PHE A 313 -24.00 -5.66 -0.75
C PHE A 313 -23.47 -7.07 -0.48
N ALA A 314 -24.34 -8.07 -0.40
CA ALA A 314 -23.95 -9.47 -0.20
C ALA A 314 -23.01 -9.94 -1.32
N LEU A 315 -23.35 -9.64 -2.58
CA LEU A 315 -22.54 -9.98 -3.75
C LEU A 315 -21.17 -9.28 -3.74
N LEU A 316 -21.15 -7.95 -3.56
CA LEU A 316 -19.91 -7.19 -3.57
C LEU A 316 -18.99 -7.60 -2.42
N PHE A 317 -19.55 -7.80 -1.23
CA PHE A 317 -18.79 -8.25 -0.06
C PHE A 317 -18.19 -9.64 -0.28
N SER A 318 -18.98 -10.61 -0.76
CA SER A 318 -18.51 -11.98 -0.96
C SER A 318 -17.45 -12.09 -2.05
N LEU A 319 -17.66 -11.43 -3.19
CA LEU A 319 -16.68 -11.39 -4.29
C LEU A 319 -15.40 -10.66 -3.88
N PHE A 320 -15.53 -9.59 -3.10
CA PHE A 320 -14.37 -8.87 -2.60
C PHE A 320 -13.51 -9.75 -1.69
N VAL A 321 -14.12 -10.35 -0.66
CA VAL A 321 -13.41 -11.20 0.31
C VAL A 321 -12.67 -12.33 -0.40
N THR A 322 -13.37 -13.06 -1.27
CA THR A 322 -12.79 -14.18 -2.02
C THR A 322 -11.71 -13.73 -3.00
N CYS A 323 -11.84 -12.56 -3.64
CA CYS A 323 -10.81 -12.03 -4.53
C CYS A 323 -9.58 -11.46 -3.79
N THR A 324 -9.70 -11.05 -2.52
CA THR A 324 -8.58 -10.42 -1.79
C THR A 324 -7.37 -11.34 -1.58
N GLY A 325 -7.57 -12.65 -1.51
CA GLY A 325 -6.48 -13.62 -1.36
C GLY A 325 -6.01 -14.28 -2.65
N LEU A 326 -6.58 -13.91 -3.80
CA LEU A 326 -6.11 -14.41 -5.09
C LEU A 326 -4.71 -13.86 -5.43
N PRO A 327 -3.83 -14.68 -6.04
CA PRO A 327 -2.49 -14.28 -6.41
C PRO A 327 -2.53 -13.15 -7.46
N LEU A 328 -1.55 -12.25 -7.38
CA LEU A 328 -1.40 -11.19 -8.38
C LEU A 328 -1.02 -11.81 -9.73
N LEU A 329 -1.80 -11.51 -10.77
CA LEU A 329 -1.48 -11.87 -12.16
C LEU A 329 -0.21 -11.13 -12.61
N LYS A 330 0.93 -11.81 -12.53
CA LYS A 330 2.20 -11.30 -13.06
C LYS A 330 2.55 -12.04 -14.34
N PHE A 331 2.45 -11.35 -15.49
CA PHE A 331 3.08 -11.84 -16.71
C PHE A 331 4.58 -11.64 -16.57
N HIS A 332 5.28 -12.69 -16.13
CA HIS A 332 6.73 -12.64 -15.92
C HIS A 332 7.41 -12.10 -17.17
N SER A 333 8.33 -11.16 -17.00
CA SER A 333 9.21 -10.75 -18.08
C SER A 333 10.23 -11.86 -18.24
N THR A 334 9.96 -12.84 -19.10
CA THR A 334 11.06 -13.60 -19.67
C THR A 334 12.04 -12.57 -20.23
N LYS A 335 13.32 -12.67 -19.84
CA LYS A 335 14.40 -11.89 -20.44
C LYS A 335 14.53 -12.35 -21.90
N ILE A 336 13.59 -11.94 -22.75
CA ILE A 336 13.73 -12.08 -24.18
C ILE A 336 14.59 -10.91 -24.61
N ILE A 337 15.80 -11.22 -25.07
CA ILE A 337 16.71 -10.24 -25.66
C ILE A 337 16.10 -9.87 -27.01
N TYR A 338 15.36 -8.76 -27.07
CA TYR A 338 14.82 -8.26 -28.34
C TYR A 338 15.94 -7.62 -29.15
N SER A 339 16.18 -8.13 -30.35
CA SER A 339 17.25 -7.69 -31.25
C SER A 339 17.02 -6.28 -31.82
N THR A 340 15.75 -5.85 -31.97
CA THR A 340 15.41 -4.55 -32.58
C THR A 340 14.57 -3.64 -31.68
N LYS A 341 14.73 -2.31 -31.86
CA LYS A 341 14.00 -1.27 -31.11
C LYS A 341 12.46 -1.40 -31.25
N LEU A 342 12.00 -1.83 -32.43
CA LEU A 342 10.59 -1.99 -32.77
C LEU A 342 9.98 -3.21 -32.07
N GLN A 343 10.69 -4.34 -32.01
CA GLN A 343 10.22 -5.56 -31.33
C GLN A 343 9.96 -5.34 -29.84
N THR A 344 10.84 -4.61 -29.13
CA THR A 344 10.59 -4.31 -27.70
C THR A 344 9.34 -3.44 -27.51
N LEU A 345 9.10 -2.50 -28.43
CA LEU A 345 7.96 -1.57 -28.35
C LEU A 345 6.65 -2.34 -28.56
N ILE A 346 6.60 -3.17 -29.60
CA ILE A 346 5.46 -4.05 -29.89
C ILE A 346 5.19 -4.96 -28.70
N TRP A 347 6.22 -5.51 -28.05
CA TRP A 347 6.03 -6.40 -26.92
C TRP A 347 5.46 -5.71 -25.68
N ILE A 348 5.87 -4.47 -25.38
CA ILE A 348 5.31 -3.68 -24.26
C ILE A 348 3.80 -3.51 -24.46
N ILE A 349 3.38 -3.16 -25.68
CA ILE A 349 1.97 -2.95 -26.03
C ILE A 349 1.22 -4.27 -25.97
N PHE A 350 1.76 -5.32 -26.60
CA PHE A 350 1.16 -6.65 -26.61
C PHE A 350 0.88 -7.14 -25.19
N LYS A 351 1.83 -6.95 -24.26
CA LYS A 351 1.62 -7.30 -22.86
C LYS A 351 0.45 -6.56 -22.21
N ASN A 352 0.37 -5.24 -22.40
CA ASN A 352 -0.68 -4.43 -21.80
C ASN A 352 -2.06 -4.76 -22.41
N VAL A 353 -2.13 -4.90 -23.74
CA VAL A 353 -3.35 -5.30 -24.45
C VAL A 353 -3.77 -6.70 -24.02
N LEU A 354 -2.86 -7.68 -23.98
CA LEU A 354 -3.14 -9.03 -23.51
C LEU A 354 -3.65 -9.03 -22.07
N PHE A 355 -3.02 -8.26 -21.18
CA PHE A 355 -3.47 -8.12 -19.80
C PHE A 355 -4.90 -7.59 -19.74
N LEU A 356 -5.21 -6.51 -20.46
CA LEU A 356 -6.53 -5.91 -20.48
C LEU A 356 -7.57 -6.85 -21.10
N THR A 357 -7.25 -7.56 -22.19
CA THR A 357 -8.14 -8.55 -22.81
C THR A 357 -8.50 -9.69 -21.84
N VAL A 358 -7.50 -10.25 -21.16
CA VAL A 358 -7.73 -11.29 -20.12
C VAL A 358 -8.56 -10.71 -18.98
N SER A 359 -8.29 -9.47 -18.59
CA SER A 359 -9.02 -8.78 -17.53
C SER A 359 -10.49 -8.55 -17.90
N ILE A 360 -10.79 -8.20 -19.15
CA ILE A 360 -12.16 -8.02 -19.65
C ILE A 360 -12.96 -9.32 -19.54
N ILE A 361 -12.36 -10.46 -19.90
CA ILE A 361 -13.01 -11.77 -19.76
C ILE A 361 -13.27 -12.08 -18.28
N LEU A 362 -12.27 -11.85 -17.42
CA LEU A 362 -12.39 -12.08 -15.98
C LEU A 362 -13.47 -11.19 -15.34
N CYS A 363 -13.64 -9.93 -15.77
CA CYS A 363 -14.66 -9.02 -15.22
C CYS A 363 -16.07 -9.58 -15.30
N ASN A 364 -16.41 -10.33 -16.35
CA ASN A 364 -17.74 -10.91 -16.50
C ASN A 364 -18.01 -12.09 -15.56
N LEU A 365 -16.94 -12.64 -14.95
CA LEU A 365 -17.02 -13.68 -13.94
C LEU A 365 -17.04 -13.07 -12.53
N ILE A 366 -16.11 -12.16 -12.23
CA ILE A 366 -15.89 -11.68 -10.86
C ILE A 366 -16.47 -10.28 -10.58
N GLY A 367 -16.98 -9.59 -11.59
CA GLY A 367 -17.49 -8.22 -11.50
C GLY A 367 -16.40 -7.13 -11.60
N THR A 368 -16.77 -5.97 -12.12
CA THR A 368 -15.90 -4.78 -12.33
C THR A 368 -15.25 -4.30 -11.04
N LEU A 369 -15.97 -4.35 -9.91
CA LEU A 369 -15.45 -3.94 -8.60
C LEU A 369 -14.33 -4.87 -8.10
N ALA A 370 -14.57 -6.19 -8.08
CA ALA A 370 -13.58 -7.15 -7.61
C ALA A 370 -12.40 -7.25 -8.58
N ALA A 371 -12.67 -7.18 -9.89
CA ALA A 371 -11.63 -7.12 -10.91
C ALA A 371 -10.73 -5.89 -10.74
N SER A 372 -11.29 -4.72 -10.44
CA SER A 372 -10.53 -3.51 -10.20
C SER A 372 -9.57 -3.65 -9.01
N VAL A 373 -10.04 -4.20 -7.89
CA VAL A 373 -9.21 -4.47 -6.69
C VAL A 373 -8.09 -5.47 -6.98
N LEU A 374 -8.40 -6.53 -7.73
CA LEU A 374 -7.49 -7.64 -7.98
C LEU A 374 -6.42 -7.31 -9.04
N LEU A 375 -6.84 -6.67 -10.13
CA LEU A 375 -6.06 -6.55 -11.36
C LEU A 375 -5.30 -5.23 -11.44
N PHE A 376 -5.80 -4.16 -10.84
CA PHE A 376 -5.15 -2.85 -10.88
C PHE A 376 -3.71 -2.86 -10.29
N PRO A 377 -3.48 -3.44 -9.09
CA PRO A 377 -2.13 -3.62 -8.54
C PRO A 377 -1.16 -4.31 -9.50
N SER A 378 -1.65 -5.34 -10.19
CA SER A 378 -0.87 -6.14 -11.14
C SER A 378 -0.53 -5.33 -12.39
N PHE A 379 -1.51 -4.62 -12.95
CA PHE A 379 -1.36 -3.80 -14.14
C PHE A 379 -0.35 -2.67 -13.97
N ILE A 380 -0.45 -1.93 -12.85
CA ILE A 380 0.46 -0.83 -12.52
C ILE A 380 1.86 -1.35 -12.19
N SER A 381 1.97 -2.47 -11.47
CA SER A 381 3.28 -3.07 -11.14
C SER A 381 4.05 -3.49 -12.40
N GLN A 382 3.38 -4.07 -13.40
CA GLN A 382 3.99 -4.43 -14.67
C GLN A 382 4.47 -3.22 -15.48
N ASN A 383 3.79 -2.07 -15.34
CA ASN A 383 4.15 -0.82 -16.00
C ASN A 383 5.03 0.09 -15.14
N SER A 384 5.52 -0.38 -13.98
CA SER A 384 6.23 0.43 -12.99
C SER A 384 7.40 1.25 -13.55
N SER A 385 8.17 0.68 -14.48
CA SER A 385 9.29 1.36 -15.14
C SER A 385 8.90 2.59 -15.97
N ARG A 386 7.63 2.68 -16.41
CA ARG A 386 7.10 3.74 -17.28
C ARG A 386 6.32 4.82 -16.51
N LEU A 387 6.04 4.59 -15.23
CA LEU A 387 5.18 5.46 -14.41
C LEU A 387 5.83 6.81 -14.05
N ASN A 388 7.13 6.99 -14.29
CA ASN A 388 7.83 8.25 -14.02
C ASN A 388 7.34 9.39 -14.94
N HIS A 389 6.75 9.07 -16.10
CA HIS A 389 6.08 10.06 -16.94
C HIS A 389 4.63 10.23 -16.50
N LEU A 390 4.33 11.38 -15.90
CA LEU A 390 3.00 11.76 -15.39
C LEU A 390 1.86 11.53 -16.40
N ASN A 391 2.09 11.82 -17.68
CA ASN A 391 1.09 11.63 -18.73
C ASN A 391 0.80 10.13 -19.01
N THR A 392 1.84 9.29 -18.99
CA THR A 392 1.71 7.84 -19.16
C THR A 392 0.95 7.21 -18.01
N GLN A 393 1.24 7.63 -16.78
CA GLN A 393 0.56 7.13 -15.59
C GLN A 393 -0.95 7.42 -15.63
N ARG A 394 -1.33 8.68 -15.93
CA ARG A 394 -2.74 9.10 -16.00
C ARG A 394 -3.50 8.32 -17.06
N PHE A 395 -2.91 8.19 -18.25
CA PHE A 395 -3.51 7.45 -19.36
C PHE A 395 -3.79 5.98 -19.02
N LEU A 396 -2.80 5.27 -18.44
CA LEU A 396 -2.97 3.87 -18.05
C LEU A 396 -4.12 3.70 -17.05
N ILE A 397 -4.24 4.62 -16.08
CA ILE A 397 -5.31 4.59 -15.09
C ILE A 397 -6.67 4.86 -15.75
N ILE A 398 -6.78 5.88 -16.61
CA ILE A 398 -8.04 6.24 -17.28
C ILE A 398 -8.56 5.06 -18.13
N PHE A 399 -7.71 4.45 -18.94
CA PHE A 399 -8.12 3.33 -19.77
C PHE A 399 -8.47 2.09 -18.95
N PHE A 400 -7.78 1.86 -17.84
CA PHE A 400 -8.16 0.80 -16.91
C PHE A 400 -9.55 1.05 -16.32
N ILE A 401 -9.87 2.29 -15.93
CA ILE A 401 -11.19 2.66 -15.42
C ILE A 401 -12.28 2.46 -16.48
N ILE A 402 -12.08 2.98 -17.69
CA ILE A 402 -13.07 2.89 -18.76
C ILE A 402 -13.32 1.43 -19.16
N LEU A 403 -12.26 0.62 -19.30
CA LEU A 403 -12.39 -0.79 -19.67
C LEU A 403 -12.88 -1.64 -18.49
N ILE A 404 -12.05 -1.76 -17.45
CA ILE A 404 -12.23 -2.74 -16.36
C ILE A 404 -13.22 -2.27 -15.31
N GLY A 405 -13.30 -0.95 -15.07
CA GLY A 405 -14.27 -0.40 -14.12
C GLY A 405 -15.69 -0.30 -14.68
N ASN A 406 -15.88 -0.41 -16.00
CA ASN A 406 -17.16 -0.12 -16.66
C ASN A 406 -17.44 -1.07 -17.84
N SER A 407 -16.89 -0.83 -19.04
CA SER A 407 -17.34 -1.49 -20.27
C SER A 407 -17.14 -3.02 -20.32
N ALA A 408 -16.22 -3.54 -19.51
CA ALA A 408 -15.91 -4.96 -19.47
C ALA A 408 -17.07 -5.80 -18.92
N GLY A 409 -17.93 -5.26 -18.07
CA GLY A 409 -18.99 -6.02 -17.37
C GLY A 409 -20.27 -6.26 -18.17
N LEU A 410 -20.33 -5.95 -19.47
CA LEU A 410 -21.59 -5.87 -20.22
C LEU A 410 -22.28 -7.21 -20.54
N ILE A 411 -21.57 -8.35 -20.52
CA ILE A 411 -22.12 -9.62 -21.04
C ILE A 411 -22.62 -10.56 -19.94
N SER A 412 -22.56 -10.13 -18.68
CA SER A 412 -22.99 -10.92 -17.52
C SER A 412 -23.69 -10.00 -16.52
N PRO A 413 -24.81 -10.42 -15.89
CA PRO A 413 -25.40 -9.66 -14.79
C PRO A 413 -24.45 -9.46 -13.62
N LEU A 414 -23.45 -10.34 -13.47
CA LEU A 414 -22.39 -10.22 -12.47
C LEU A 414 -21.31 -9.22 -12.84
N GLY A 415 -21.23 -8.86 -14.12
CA GLY A 415 -20.18 -8.01 -14.64
C GLY A 415 -20.21 -6.61 -14.04
N ASP A 416 -21.38 -5.97 -13.96
CA ASP A 416 -21.49 -4.60 -13.45
C ASP A 416 -22.75 -4.42 -12.57
N PRO A 417 -22.70 -3.60 -11.50
CA PRO A 417 -23.84 -3.39 -10.58
C PRO A 417 -25.21 -3.05 -11.23
N PRO A 418 -25.30 -2.22 -12.30
CA PRO A 418 -26.56 -1.94 -13.01
C PRO A 418 -27.23 -3.19 -13.56
N LEU A 419 -26.45 -4.10 -14.13
CA LEU A 419 -26.99 -5.32 -14.74
C LEU A 419 -27.44 -6.31 -13.68
N TYR A 420 -26.74 -6.34 -12.55
CA TYR A 420 -27.16 -7.11 -11.38
C TYR A 420 -28.47 -6.58 -10.79
N MET A 421 -28.63 -5.25 -10.73
CA MET A 421 -29.87 -4.61 -10.32
C MET A 421 -31.03 -4.94 -11.28
N GLY A 422 -30.79 -5.02 -12.58
CA GLY A 422 -31.77 -5.53 -13.54
C GLY A 422 -32.18 -6.98 -13.25
N TYR A 423 -31.20 -7.85 -13.04
CA TYR A 423 -31.42 -9.27 -12.77
C TYR A 423 -32.25 -9.51 -11.49
N THR A 424 -31.89 -8.85 -10.39
CA THR A 424 -32.65 -8.94 -9.11
C THR A 424 -34.08 -8.42 -9.21
N ASN A 425 -34.38 -7.59 -10.22
CA ASN A 425 -35.71 -7.02 -10.47
C ASN A 425 -36.50 -7.73 -11.57
N GLY A 426 -36.00 -8.85 -12.10
CA GLY A 426 -36.75 -9.73 -13.01
C GLY A 426 -36.24 -9.79 -14.46
N VAL A 427 -35.04 -9.26 -14.75
CA VAL A 427 -34.39 -9.50 -16.04
C VAL A 427 -33.75 -10.89 -16.04
N GLU A 428 -33.96 -11.68 -17.08
CA GLU A 428 -33.36 -13.02 -17.20
C GLU A 428 -31.83 -12.99 -17.17
N PHE A 429 -31.20 -14.01 -16.57
CA PHE A 429 -29.75 -14.06 -16.40
C PHE A 429 -28.97 -13.98 -17.73
N LEU A 430 -29.45 -14.66 -18.78
CA LEU A 430 -28.80 -14.68 -20.10
C LEU A 430 -29.17 -13.50 -21.01
N PHE A 431 -30.03 -12.58 -20.55
CA PHE A 431 -30.46 -11.42 -21.34
C PHE A 431 -29.27 -10.58 -21.82
N THR A 432 -28.34 -10.28 -20.91
CA THR A 432 -27.17 -9.44 -21.19
C THR A 432 -26.27 -10.08 -22.25
N PHE A 433 -25.97 -11.37 -22.13
CA PHE A 433 -25.24 -12.11 -23.14
C PHE A 433 -25.96 -12.10 -24.51
N LYS A 434 -27.26 -12.34 -24.54
CA LYS A 434 -28.05 -12.41 -25.78
C LYS A 434 -28.16 -11.07 -26.51
N TYR A 435 -28.35 -9.97 -25.78
CA TYR A 435 -28.69 -8.67 -26.38
C TYR A 435 -27.60 -7.60 -26.30
N LEU A 436 -26.55 -7.77 -25.50
CA LEU A 436 -25.45 -6.80 -25.34
C LEU A 436 -24.12 -7.26 -25.93
N TYR A 437 -23.95 -8.52 -26.36
CA TYR A 437 -22.65 -9.02 -26.86
C TYR A 437 -22.08 -8.19 -28.03
N LYS A 438 -22.92 -7.74 -28.98
CA LYS A 438 -22.47 -6.89 -30.09
C LYS A 438 -21.90 -5.57 -29.59
N ILE A 439 -22.62 -4.93 -28.66
CA ILE A 439 -22.21 -3.67 -28.04
C ILE A 439 -20.92 -3.88 -27.24
N PHE A 440 -20.81 -4.99 -26.51
CA PHE A 440 -19.61 -5.37 -25.78
C PHE A 440 -18.38 -5.50 -26.68
N PHE A 441 -18.47 -6.26 -27.78
CA PHE A 441 -17.32 -6.44 -28.67
C PHE A 441 -16.92 -5.16 -29.40
N VAL A 442 -17.91 -4.37 -29.87
CA VAL A 442 -17.66 -3.09 -30.54
C VAL A 442 -17.03 -2.09 -29.56
N SER A 443 -17.58 -1.95 -28.36
CA SER A 443 -17.08 -1.00 -27.35
C SER A 443 -15.69 -1.37 -26.84
N ASN A 444 -15.51 -2.59 -26.33
CA ASN A 444 -14.22 -3.01 -25.78
C ASN A 444 -13.16 -3.12 -26.89
N GLY A 445 -13.53 -3.54 -28.10
CA GLY A 445 -12.64 -3.55 -29.26
C GLY A 445 -12.17 -2.14 -29.64
N TYR A 446 -13.08 -1.17 -29.71
CA TYR A 446 -12.74 0.23 -29.98
C TYR A 446 -11.82 0.81 -28.90
N ILE A 447 -12.15 0.62 -27.63
CA ILE A 447 -11.36 1.18 -26.51
C ILE A 447 -9.97 0.50 -26.44
N LEU A 448 -9.88 -0.82 -26.66
CA LEU A 448 -8.60 -1.53 -26.71
C LEU A 448 -7.73 -1.09 -27.90
N LEU A 449 -8.35 -0.83 -29.05
CA LEU A 449 -7.64 -0.33 -30.23
C LEU A 449 -7.08 1.08 -29.96
N LEU A 450 -7.90 1.99 -29.43
CA LEU A 450 -7.44 3.32 -29.02
C LEU A 450 -6.34 3.23 -27.97
N PHE A 451 -6.50 2.32 -27.00
CA PHE A 451 -5.48 2.07 -25.99
C PHE A 451 -4.16 1.68 -26.64
N ALA A 452 -4.16 0.70 -27.55
CA ALA A 452 -2.97 0.22 -28.23
C ALA A 452 -2.28 1.33 -29.04
N LEU A 453 -3.04 2.17 -29.74
CA LEU A 453 -2.51 3.30 -30.52
C LEU A 453 -1.85 4.36 -29.62
N ILE A 454 -2.50 4.74 -28.52
CA ILE A 454 -1.95 5.77 -27.63
C ILE A 454 -0.83 5.20 -26.77
N ASP A 455 -0.91 3.94 -26.34
CA ASP A 455 0.18 3.25 -25.63
C ASP A 455 1.42 3.12 -26.52
N PHE A 456 1.24 2.94 -27.85
CA PHE A 456 2.33 3.00 -28.82
C PHE A 456 3.05 4.35 -28.83
N ILE A 457 2.29 5.46 -28.92
CA ILE A 457 2.84 6.81 -28.90
C ILE A 457 3.58 7.07 -27.57
N ASN A 458 3.00 6.66 -26.45
CA ASN A 458 3.59 6.84 -25.13
C ASN A 458 4.85 5.99 -24.93
N ALA A 459 4.84 4.74 -25.37
CA ALA A 459 6.02 3.87 -25.34
C ALA A 459 7.15 4.41 -26.24
N TRP A 460 6.80 5.02 -27.37
CA TRP A 460 7.75 5.64 -28.28
C TRP A 460 8.42 6.86 -27.65
N ASN A 461 7.63 7.77 -27.08
CA ASN A 461 8.10 8.97 -26.38
C ASN A 461 8.99 8.60 -25.17
N TYR A 462 8.61 7.57 -24.41
CA TYR A 462 9.42 7.04 -23.31
C TYR A 462 10.81 6.58 -23.78
N LYS A 463 10.89 5.78 -24.86
CA LYS A 463 12.19 5.36 -25.43
C LYS A 463 13.00 6.54 -25.96
N LYS A 464 12.35 7.57 -26.52
CA LYS A 464 13.02 8.79 -26.96
C LYS A 464 13.64 9.55 -25.77
N ALA A 465 12.90 9.69 -24.67
CA ALA A 465 13.37 10.32 -23.44
C ALA A 465 14.52 9.54 -22.77
N GLN A 466 14.45 8.20 -22.74
CA GLN A 466 15.57 7.37 -22.26
C GLN A 466 16.85 7.54 -23.09
N LYS A 467 16.72 7.67 -24.42
CA LYS A 467 17.89 7.92 -25.29
C LYS A 467 18.54 9.26 -24.98
N GLN A 468 17.73 10.28 -24.68
CA GLN A 468 18.21 11.63 -24.36
C GLN A 468 18.86 11.70 -22.97
N ASN A 469 18.34 10.96 -21.99
CA ASN A 469 18.98 10.79 -20.69
C ASN A 469 20.28 9.95 -20.77
N ASN A 470 20.35 8.93 -21.64
CA ASN A 470 21.61 8.20 -21.86
C ASN A 470 22.68 9.04 -22.57
N ILE A 471 22.30 10.02 -23.41
CA ILE A 471 23.24 10.97 -24.01
C ILE A 471 23.74 11.98 -22.96
N ASN A 472 22.87 12.44 -22.06
CA ASN A 472 23.28 13.32 -20.94
C ASN A 472 24.06 12.56 -19.84
N ASN A 473 23.87 11.25 -19.70
CA ASN A 473 24.59 10.43 -18.72
C ASN A 473 26.03 10.08 -19.14
N GLN A 474 26.45 10.30 -20.39
CA GLN A 474 27.87 10.22 -20.75
C GLN A 474 28.71 11.38 -20.15
N LEU A 475 28.06 12.45 -19.67
CA LEU A 475 28.70 13.53 -18.90
C LEU A 475 28.63 13.33 -17.37
N TYR A 476 27.93 12.28 -16.89
CA TYR A 476 27.74 11.98 -15.47
C TYR A 476 27.89 10.48 -15.16
N GLU A 477 28.85 9.82 -15.83
CA GLU A 477 29.04 8.38 -15.74
C GLU A 477 30.02 7.99 -14.62
N LEU A 478 29.69 8.25 -13.35
CA LEU A 478 30.46 7.73 -12.19
C LEU A 478 29.60 7.43 -10.95
N VAL A 479 28.42 6.80 -11.08
CA VAL A 479 27.83 6.05 -9.94
C VAL A 479 27.09 4.80 -10.44
N PRO A 480 27.64 3.59 -10.28
CA PRO A 480 26.90 2.37 -10.56
C PRO A 480 25.88 2.14 -9.44
N CYS A 481 24.58 2.27 -9.75
CA CYS A 481 23.53 1.75 -8.87
C CYS A 481 23.67 0.21 -8.80
N GLN A 482 24.26 -0.27 -7.71
CA GLN A 482 24.21 -1.67 -7.32
C GLN A 482 22.74 -2.11 -7.23
N LYS A 483 22.35 -3.03 -8.11
CA LYS A 483 21.13 -3.81 -7.97
C LYS A 483 21.24 -4.60 -6.67
N GLU A 484 20.37 -4.30 -5.71
CA GLU A 484 20.14 -5.14 -4.52
C GLU A 484 19.81 -6.57 -4.97
N LYS A 485 20.81 -7.44 -4.94
CA LYS A 485 20.66 -8.89 -4.95
C LYS A 485 20.28 -9.31 -3.53
N ASN A 486 19.00 -9.21 -3.16
CA ASN A 486 18.55 -9.84 -1.90
C ASN A 486 17.09 -10.33 -1.91
N ASP A 487 16.54 -10.62 -3.09
CA ASP A 487 15.48 -11.61 -3.20
C ASP A 487 16.09 -12.88 -3.80
N ARG A 488 16.43 -13.86 -2.95
CA ARG A 488 16.53 -15.26 -3.39
C ARG A 488 15.14 -15.70 -3.83
N TYR A 489 14.79 -15.38 -5.06
CA TYR A 489 13.78 -16.11 -5.80
C TYR A 489 14.42 -17.45 -6.17
N ASP A 490 13.88 -18.53 -5.62
CA ASP A 490 14.22 -19.89 -6.03
C ASP A 490 14.05 -19.99 -7.56
N LEU A 491 15.19 -20.13 -8.24
CA LEU A 491 15.30 -20.23 -9.69
C LEU A 491 15.00 -21.66 -10.18
N SER A 492 14.07 -22.34 -9.51
CA SER A 492 13.69 -23.74 -9.78
C SER A 492 12.18 -23.93 -9.62
N SER A 493 11.38 -23.19 -10.38
CA SER A 493 10.04 -23.63 -10.77
C SER A 493 9.58 -22.81 -11.99
N SER A 494 9.84 -23.36 -13.16
CA SER A 494 9.36 -22.89 -14.46
C SER A 494 7.85 -23.15 -14.62
N LEU A 495 7.01 -22.39 -13.92
CA LEU A 495 5.57 -22.30 -14.15
C LEU A 495 5.12 -20.82 -14.10
N PRO A 496 4.31 -20.34 -15.06
CA PRO A 496 4.10 -18.90 -15.28
C PRO A 496 3.13 -18.22 -14.29
N VAL A 497 2.59 -18.92 -13.30
CA VAL A 497 1.70 -18.34 -12.28
C VAL A 497 1.90 -19.12 -10.97
N GLN A 498 2.35 -18.47 -9.89
CA GLN A 498 2.34 -19.08 -8.56
C GLN A 498 0.93 -18.96 -7.97
N TRP A 499 0.16 -20.05 -8.01
CA TRP A 499 -1.20 -20.15 -7.45
C TRP A 499 -1.17 -20.37 -5.92
N ASN A 500 -0.65 -19.40 -5.16
CA ASN A 500 -0.71 -19.44 -3.71
C ASN A 500 -2.06 -18.89 -3.23
N GLY A 501 -3.12 -19.70 -3.32
CA GLY A 501 -4.47 -19.29 -2.93
C GLY A 501 -5.59 -20.15 -3.48
N ILE A 502 -5.34 -21.45 -3.69
CA ILE A 502 -6.32 -22.40 -4.27
C ILE A 502 -7.65 -22.37 -3.52
N HIS A 503 -7.64 -22.16 -2.20
CA HIS A 503 -8.86 -22.05 -1.40
C HIS A 503 -9.71 -20.83 -1.78
N HIS A 504 -9.11 -19.69 -2.13
CA HIS A 504 -9.85 -18.52 -2.60
C HIS A 504 -10.51 -18.79 -3.94
N SER A 505 -9.83 -19.50 -4.84
CA SER A 505 -10.43 -19.95 -6.11
C SER A 505 -11.60 -20.91 -5.90
N PHE A 506 -11.54 -21.77 -4.89
CA PHE A 506 -12.64 -22.64 -4.51
C PHE A 506 -13.86 -21.85 -4.01
N PHE A 507 -13.66 -20.89 -3.09
CA PHE A 507 -14.77 -20.07 -2.59
C PHE A 507 -15.35 -19.15 -3.67
N LEU A 508 -14.52 -18.65 -4.59
CA LEU A 508 -15.00 -17.90 -5.75
C LEU A 508 -15.90 -18.78 -6.65
N LEU A 509 -15.47 -20.02 -6.93
CA LEU A 509 -16.28 -20.97 -7.69
C LEU A 509 -17.62 -21.25 -6.99
N LEU A 510 -17.62 -21.38 -5.66
CA LEU A 510 -18.82 -21.59 -4.87
C LEU A 510 -19.80 -20.41 -4.98
N ILE A 511 -19.29 -19.16 -4.94
CA ILE A 511 -20.11 -17.96 -5.17
C ILE A 511 -20.76 -18.02 -6.56
N LEU A 512 -19.98 -18.32 -7.60
CA LEU A 512 -20.47 -18.42 -8.97
C LEU A 512 -21.57 -19.48 -9.11
N ILE A 513 -21.40 -20.66 -8.48
CA ILE A 513 -22.39 -21.72 -8.48
C ILE A 513 -23.70 -21.25 -7.84
N VAL A 514 -23.65 -20.60 -6.67
CA VAL A 514 -24.85 -20.11 -5.98
C VAL A 514 -25.63 -19.12 -6.83
N ILE A 515 -24.93 -18.20 -7.50
CA ILE A 515 -25.56 -17.22 -8.40
C ILE A 515 -26.20 -17.93 -9.59
N LEU A 516 -25.49 -18.86 -10.23
CA LEU A 516 -26.00 -19.60 -11.39
C LEU A 516 -27.21 -20.46 -11.03
N CYS A 517 -27.20 -21.12 -9.86
CA CYS A 517 -28.33 -21.91 -9.38
C CYS A 517 -29.58 -21.06 -9.17
N LYS A 518 -29.45 -19.82 -8.68
CA LYS A 518 -30.57 -18.88 -8.64
C LYS A 518 -30.97 -18.41 -10.04
N GLY A 519 -29.99 -18.11 -10.90
CA GLY A 519 -30.24 -17.60 -12.26
C GLY A 519 -30.97 -18.57 -13.18
N PHE A 520 -30.83 -19.88 -12.93
CA PHE A 520 -31.51 -20.94 -13.68
C PHE A 520 -32.64 -21.64 -12.89
N ASP A 521 -32.98 -21.16 -11.68
CA ASP A 521 -33.97 -21.78 -10.79
C ASP A 521 -33.73 -23.29 -10.52
N ILE A 522 -32.46 -23.71 -10.46
CA ILE A 522 -32.07 -25.11 -10.24
C ILE A 522 -31.86 -25.35 -8.75
N PRO A 523 -32.52 -26.33 -8.08
CA PRO A 523 -33.73 -27.09 -8.42
C PRO A 523 -35.01 -26.59 -7.69
N ILE A 524 -34.94 -25.46 -6.98
CA ILE A 524 -35.96 -24.97 -6.03
C ILE A 524 -36.22 -23.49 -6.30
N LYS A 525 -37.48 -23.03 -6.21
CA LYS A 525 -37.81 -21.59 -6.16
C LYS A 525 -37.14 -20.98 -4.93
N TRP A 526 -36.19 -20.09 -5.15
CA TRP A 526 -35.39 -19.48 -4.10
C TRP A 526 -36.25 -18.58 -3.20
N PRO A 527 -36.37 -18.87 -1.89
CA PRO A 527 -37.00 -17.96 -0.94
C PRO A 527 -36.22 -16.64 -0.84
N GLU A 528 -36.93 -15.59 -0.43
CA GLU A 528 -36.32 -14.26 -0.26
C GLU A 528 -35.10 -14.32 0.68
N TYR A 529 -34.06 -13.57 0.32
CA TYR A 529 -32.82 -13.40 1.10
C TYR A 529 -31.93 -14.64 1.30
N ILE A 530 -32.31 -15.83 0.81
CA ILE A 530 -31.48 -17.05 0.98
C ILE A 530 -30.16 -16.96 0.22
N GLN A 531 -30.17 -16.40 -0.99
CA GLN A 531 -28.94 -16.22 -1.76
C GLN A 531 -27.95 -15.34 -0.97
N GLU A 532 -28.43 -14.22 -0.46
CA GLU A 532 -27.65 -13.24 0.27
C GLU A 532 -27.04 -13.85 1.53
N LEU A 533 -27.83 -14.62 2.28
CA LEU A 533 -27.37 -15.36 3.46
C LEU A 533 -26.24 -16.34 3.11
N ILE A 534 -26.39 -17.11 2.02
CA ILE A 534 -25.36 -18.06 1.56
C ILE A 534 -24.09 -17.31 1.12
N LEU A 535 -24.22 -16.19 0.39
CA LEU A 535 -23.08 -15.38 -0.04
C LEU A 535 -22.29 -14.83 1.15
N PHE A 536 -22.97 -14.32 2.18
CA PHE A 536 -22.32 -13.91 3.43
C PHE A 536 -21.63 -15.08 4.12
N LEU A 537 -22.30 -16.24 4.22
CA LEU A 537 -21.75 -17.42 4.86
C LEU A 537 -20.47 -17.89 4.14
N ILE A 538 -20.46 -17.91 2.81
CA ILE A 538 -19.27 -18.22 2.01
C ILE A 538 -18.14 -17.22 2.29
N ALA A 539 -18.44 -15.92 2.35
CA ALA A 539 -17.46 -14.89 2.65
C ALA A 539 -16.84 -15.08 4.05
N PHE A 540 -17.67 -15.32 5.07
CA PHE A 540 -17.21 -15.54 6.44
C PHE A 540 -16.40 -16.85 6.58
N LEU A 541 -16.82 -17.92 5.91
CA LEU A 541 -16.04 -19.16 5.85
C LEU A 541 -14.69 -18.95 5.16
N CYS A 542 -14.64 -18.15 4.10
CA CYS A 542 -13.38 -17.82 3.42
C CYS A 542 -12.41 -17.09 4.35
N ILE A 543 -12.89 -16.11 5.12
CA ILE A 543 -12.09 -15.39 6.14
C ILE A 543 -11.60 -16.36 7.21
N GLY A 544 -12.49 -17.18 7.76
CA GLY A 544 -12.14 -18.16 8.81
C GLY A 544 -11.10 -19.16 8.33
N PHE A 545 -11.24 -19.67 7.10
CA PHE A 545 -10.28 -20.60 6.51
C PHE A 545 -8.92 -19.94 6.27
N ASP A 546 -8.89 -18.69 5.80
CA ASP A 546 -7.62 -17.97 5.58
C ASP A 546 -6.86 -17.72 6.89
N MET A 547 -7.59 -17.40 7.98
CA MET A 547 -7.02 -17.26 9.32
C MET A 547 -6.40 -18.57 9.82
N ILE A 548 -7.10 -19.70 9.65
CA ILE A 548 -6.62 -21.04 10.04
C ILE A 548 -5.39 -21.42 9.21
N TRP A 549 -5.48 -21.30 7.88
CA TRP A 549 -4.44 -21.73 6.95
C TRP A 549 -3.11 -20.99 7.19
N LYS A 550 -3.18 -19.69 7.46
CA LYS A 550 -1.99 -18.86 7.68
C LYS A 550 -1.56 -18.78 9.16
N LYS A 551 -2.26 -19.47 10.07
CA LYS A 551 -2.08 -19.39 11.53
C LYS A 551 -2.05 -17.93 12.02
N GLN A 552 -3.00 -17.13 11.55
CA GLN A 552 -3.09 -15.70 11.86
C GLN A 552 -4.21 -15.42 12.83
N THR A 553 -3.99 -14.49 13.77
CA THR A 553 -5.06 -13.98 14.62
C THR A 553 -6.01 -13.07 13.82
N PRO A 554 -7.28 -12.88 14.25
CA PRO A 554 -8.21 -11.97 13.57
C PRO A 554 -7.64 -10.56 13.41
N ILE A 555 -6.91 -10.08 14.42
CA ILE A 555 -6.28 -8.75 14.44
C ILE A 555 -5.15 -8.65 13.42
N GLU A 556 -4.33 -9.69 13.27
CA GLU A 556 -3.25 -9.73 12.28
C GLU A 556 -3.79 -9.83 10.85
N TRP A 557 -4.80 -10.68 10.64
CA TRP A 557 -5.47 -10.80 9.35
C TRP A 557 -6.08 -9.46 8.94
N PHE A 558 -6.79 -8.81 9.86
CA PHE A 558 -7.38 -7.50 9.66
C PHE A 558 -6.30 -6.47 9.36
N LYS A 559 -5.26 -6.28 10.19
CA LYS A 559 -4.20 -5.29 9.93
C LYS A 559 -3.50 -5.47 8.58
N LYS A 560 -3.26 -6.73 8.17
CA LYS A 560 -2.58 -7.06 6.91
C LYS A 560 -3.40 -6.71 5.67
N HIS A 561 -4.69 -7.07 5.65
CA HIS A 561 -5.56 -6.86 4.49
C HIS A 561 -6.27 -5.49 4.52
N TYR A 562 -6.53 -4.94 5.72
CA TYR A 562 -7.25 -3.67 5.94
C TYR A 562 -6.56 -2.50 5.24
N SER A 563 -5.29 -2.28 5.53
CA SER A 563 -4.50 -1.14 5.01
C SER A 563 -4.21 -1.19 3.50
N THR A 564 -4.37 -2.35 2.85
CA THR A 564 -3.97 -2.53 1.44
C THR A 564 -5.13 -2.78 0.49
N ARG A 565 -6.25 -3.37 0.93
CA ARG A 565 -7.38 -3.73 0.04
C ARG A 565 -8.78 -3.41 0.61
N ILE A 566 -9.01 -3.50 1.92
CA ILE A 566 -10.36 -3.41 2.52
C ILE A 566 -10.80 -1.96 2.75
N GLU A 567 -9.88 -1.07 3.11
CA GLU A 567 -10.17 0.31 3.49
C GLU A 567 -10.84 1.14 2.36
N PRO A 568 -10.40 1.11 1.07
CA PRO A 568 -11.13 1.78 -0.01
C PRO A 568 -12.55 1.23 -0.22
N VAL A 569 -12.76 -0.06 0.09
CA VAL A 569 -14.05 -0.72 -0.09
C VAL A 569 -15.01 -0.36 1.04
N ALA A 570 -14.52 -0.20 2.27
CA ALA A 570 -15.33 0.31 3.37
C ALA A 570 -15.88 1.72 3.07
N GLU A 571 -15.07 2.61 2.47
CA GLU A 571 -15.53 3.94 2.03
C GLU A 571 -16.64 3.85 0.98
N VAL A 572 -16.47 2.98 -0.03
CA VAL A 572 -17.50 2.71 -1.05
C VAL A 572 -18.80 2.25 -0.42
N ILE A 573 -18.75 1.26 0.48
CA ILE A 573 -19.96 0.67 1.10
C ILE A 573 -20.76 1.74 1.84
N VAL A 574 -20.09 2.60 2.60
CA VAL A 574 -20.75 3.67 3.35
C VAL A 574 -21.43 4.69 2.42
N ILE A 575 -20.78 5.04 1.31
CA ILE A 575 -21.35 5.94 0.29
C ILE A 575 -22.55 5.27 -0.42
N PHE A 576 -22.46 3.97 -0.71
CA PHE A 576 -23.53 3.18 -1.31
C PHE A 576 -24.80 3.21 -0.46
N VAL A 577 -24.67 3.02 0.86
CA VAL A 577 -25.81 3.11 1.79
C VAL A 577 -26.53 4.45 1.63
N GLY A 578 -25.78 5.56 1.61
CA GLY A 578 -26.35 6.90 1.41
C GLY A 578 -27.07 7.05 0.06
N LEU A 579 -26.44 6.61 -1.03
CA LEU A 579 -27.00 6.69 -2.38
C LEU A 579 -28.31 5.92 -2.52
N LEU A 580 -28.40 4.72 -1.96
CA LEU A 580 -29.61 3.90 -2.07
C LEU A 580 -30.79 4.45 -1.27
N PHE A 581 -30.54 5.03 -0.10
CA PHE A 581 -31.61 5.72 0.64
C PHE A 581 -32.14 6.94 -0.10
N THR A 582 -31.28 7.64 -0.85
CA THR A 582 -31.68 8.83 -1.61
C THR A 582 -32.37 8.54 -2.95
N MET A 583 -32.29 7.33 -3.50
CA MET A 583 -32.82 7.05 -4.84
C MET A 583 -34.35 6.85 -4.89
N SER A 584 -35.00 6.56 -3.76
CA SER A 584 -36.44 6.28 -3.72
C SER A 584 -37.27 7.48 -4.19
N ALA A 585 -36.87 8.70 -3.82
CA ALA A 585 -37.54 9.93 -4.27
C ALA A 585 -37.44 10.16 -5.80
N PRO A 586 -36.26 10.14 -6.43
CA PRO A 586 -36.13 10.17 -7.88
C PRO A 586 -36.96 9.11 -8.61
N ILE A 587 -36.98 7.87 -8.10
CA ILE A 587 -37.76 6.78 -8.71
C ILE A 587 -39.26 7.09 -8.65
N ALA A 588 -39.77 7.57 -7.51
CA ALA A 588 -41.18 7.97 -7.38
C ALA A 588 -41.55 9.10 -8.34
N VAL A 589 -40.68 10.11 -8.47
CA VAL A 589 -40.92 11.23 -9.38
C VAL A 589 -40.92 10.76 -10.83
N LEU A 590 -39.91 10.00 -11.26
CA LEU A 590 -39.79 9.53 -12.65
C LEU A 590 -40.92 8.56 -13.05
N THR A 591 -41.34 7.68 -12.15
CA THR A 591 -42.48 6.77 -12.40
C THR A 591 -43.80 7.53 -12.51
N SER A 592 -43.97 8.63 -11.78
CA SER A 592 -45.16 9.49 -11.90
C SER A 592 -45.22 10.26 -13.22
N LEU A 593 -44.06 10.68 -13.75
CA LEU A 593 -43.96 11.50 -14.97
C LEU A 593 -44.25 10.72 -16.26
N LYS A 594 -44.11 9.39 -16.27
CA LYS A 594 -44.37 8.50 -17.42
C LYS A 594 -43.79 9.04 -18.74
N LEU A 595 -42.53 9.49 -18.71
CA LEU A 595 -41.90 10.18 -19.82
C LEU A 595 -41.94 9.31 -21.11
N PRO A 596 -42.37 9.87 -22.26
CA PRO A 596 -42.47 9.13 -23.53
C PRO A 596 -41.10 9.00 -24.22
N LEU A 597 -40.12 8.43 -23.52
CA LEU A 597 -38.76 8.25 -24.03
C LEU A 597 -38.67 7.00 -24.90
N GLY A 598 -38.19 7.17 -26.13
CA GLY A 598 -37.82 6.04 -27.00
C GLY A 598 -36.45 5.44 -26.63
N PRO A 599 -36.08 4.26 -27.16
CA PRO A 599 -34.83 3.57 -26.82
C PRO A 599 -33.56 4.42 -26.99
N LYS A 600 -33.50 5.27 -28.02
CA LYS A 600 -32.37 6.20 -28.22
C LYS A 600 -32.25 7.21 -27.08
N HIS A 601 -33.37 7.79 -26.67
CA HIS A 601 -33.41 8.74 -25.56
C HIS A 601 -33.06 8.05 -24.25
N LEU A 602 -33.55 6.84 -24.03
CA LEU A 602 -33.23 6.04 -22.85
C LEU A 602 -31.72 5.75 -22.76
N PHE A 603 -31.08 5.35 -23.86
CA PHE A 603 -29.63 5.17 -23.93
C PHE A 603 -28.86 6.47 -23.63
N VAL A 604 -29.26 7.57 -24.26
CA VAL A 604 -28.59 8.87 -24.11
C VAL A 604 -28.73 9.41 -22.68
N PHE A 605 -29.96 9.47 -22.16
CA PHE A 605 -30.20 10.02 -20.83
C PHE A 605 -29.64 9.12 -19.74
N SER A 606 -29.83 7.80 -19.80
CA SER A 606 -29.23 6.91 -18.80
C SER A 606 -27.71 7.01 -18.81
N GLY A 607 -27.08 7.16 -19.99
CA GLY A 607 -25.65 7.40 -20.10
C GLY A 607 -25.19 8.74 -19.52
N ILE A 608 -25.85 9.84 -19.85
CA ILE A 608 -25.51 11.17 -19.30
C ILE A 608 -25.63 11.18 -17.78
N PHE A 609 -26.72 10.65 -17.23
CA PHE A 609 -26.89 10.61 -15.78
C PHE A 609 -25.89 9.65 -15.11
N ALA A 610 -25.63 8.48 -15.68
CA ALA A 610 -24.60 7.55 -15.18
C ALA A 610 -23.17 8.11 -15.28
N SER A 611 -22.94 9.06 -16.19
CA SER A 611 -21.62 9.70 -16.28
C SER A 611 -21.27 10.54 -15.05
N VAL A 612 -22.28 11.02 -14.31
CA VAL A 612 -22.13 11.91 -13.14
C VAL A 612 -22.57 11.24 -11.85
N LEU A 613 -23.66 10.48 -11.89
CA LEU A 613 -24.29 9.77 -10.77
C LEU A 613 -23.90 8.29 -10.79
N ASP A 614 -24.31 7.57 -9.76
CA ASP A 614 -24.10 6.12 -9.69
C ASP A 614 -24.88 5.35 -10.77
N ASN A 615 -24.17 4.52 -11.54
CA ASN A 615 -24.73 3.72 -12.62
C ASN A 615 -25.90 2.84 -12.17
N ALA A 616 -25.83 2.24 -10.97
CA ALA A 616 -26.84 1.27 -10.52
C ALA A 616 -28.20 1.93 -10.18
N PRO A 617 -28.25 3.01 -9.37
CA PRO A 617 -29.47 3.78 -9.16
C PRO A 617 -30.02 4.41 -10.45
N VAL A 618 -29.15 4.89 -11.34
CA VAL A 618 -29.55 5.44 -12.64
C VAL A 618 -30.26 4.39 -13.47
N TYR A 619 -29.70 3.18 -13.57
CA TYR A 619 -30.30 2.07 -14.29
C TYR A 619 -31.72 1.76 -13.79
N ILE A 620 -31.90 1.59 -12.47
CA ILE A 620 -33.21 1.26 -11.90
C ILE A 620 -34.20 2.40 -12.11
N SER A 621 -33.77 3.65 -11.98
CA SER A 621 -34.65 4.82 -12.16
C SER A 621 -35.19 4.91 -13.59
N PHE A 622 -34.33 4.72 -14.59
CA PHE A 622 -34.76 4.73 -15.99
C PHE A 622 -35.54 3.46 -16.37
N ALA A 623 -35.20 2.30 -15.79
CA ALA A 623 -35.94 1.06 -16.01
C ALA A 623 -37.36 1.13 -15.43
N ALA A 624 -37.51 1.69 -14.23
CA ALA A 624 -38.80 1.98 -13.61
C ALA A 624 -39.60 3.01 -14.42
N SER A 625 -38.95 4.06 -14.91
CA SER A 625 -39.61 5.05 -15.79
C SER A 625 -40.11 4.42 -17.10
N ALA A 626 -39.35 3.50 -17.70
CA ALA A 626 -39.74 2.81 -18.93
C ALA A 626 -40.94 1.87 -18.69
N ALA A 627 -40.94 1.12 -17.57
CA ALA A 627 -42.06 0.26 -17.19
C ALA A 627 -43.33 1.08 -16.83
N ALA A 628 -43.16 2.23 -16.17
CA ALA A 628 -44.26 3.11 -15.75
C ALA A 628 -45.08 3.67 -16.93
N ARG A 629 -44.47 3.79 -18.13
CA ARG A 629 -45.19 4.13 -19.37
C ARG A 629 -46.33 3.16 -19.68
N TYR A 630 -46.18 1.90 -19.26
CA TYR A 630 -47.17 0.83 -19.45
C TYR A 630 -48.00 0.58 -18.18
N ASN A 631 -48.03 1.54 -17.25
CA ASN A 631 -48.70 1.45 -15.94
C ASN A 631 -48.18 0.32 -15.04
N ILE A 632 -46.96 -0.15 -15.29
CA ILE A 632 -46.28 -1.11 -14.42
C ILE A 632 -45.53 -0.29 -13.38
N THR A 633 -45.93 -0.42 -12.13
CA THR A 633 -45.30 0.27 -11.01
C THR A 633 -44.35 -0.66 -10.28
N VAL A 634 -43.35 -0.07 -9.61
CA VAL A 634 -42.40 -0.82 -8.79
C VAL A 634 -43.11 -1.59 -7.67
N ASP A 635 -44.28 -1.10 -7.24
CA ASP A 635 -45.12 -1.68 -6.16
C ASP A 635 -45.96 -2.90 -6.59
N GLN A 636 -46.03 -3.21 -7.89
CA GLN A 636 -46.76 -4.35 -8.46
C GLN A 636 -45.90 -5.63 -8.57
N SER A 637 -44.73 -5.65 -7.92
CA SER A 637 -43.87 -6.83 -7.91
C SER A 637 -44.57 -8.00 -7.19
N ASP A 638 -45.02 -8.98 -7.96
CA ASP A 638 -44.98 -10.37 -7.50
C ASP A 638 -43.51 -10.73 -7.17
N ASN A 639 -43.25 -11.86 -6.50
CA ASN A 639 -41.92 -12.28 -6.01
C ASN A 639 -40.76 -12.24 -7.04
N ASN A 640 -41.04 -12.08 -8.34
CA ASN A 640 -40.07 -12.05 -9.43
C ASN A 640 -39.67 -10.64 -9.91
N GLY A 641 -40.23 -9.57 -9.33
CA GLY A 641 -39.86 -8.17 -9.63
C GLY A 641 -40.63 -7.52 -10.80
N PHE A 642 -40.62 -6.18 -10.83
CA PHE A 642 -41.44 -5.40 -11.79
C PHE A 642 -40.99 -5.54 -13.25
N LEU A 643 -39.71 -5.84 -13.50
CA LEU A 643 -39.20 -6.02 -14.85
C LEU A 643 -39.69 -7.35 -15.44
N ALA A 644 -39.86 -8.39 -14.64
CA ALA A 644 -40.46 -9.65 -15.11
C ALA A 644 -41.89 -9.42 -15.63
N VAL A 645 -42.67 -8.57 -14.95
CA VAL A 645 -44.01 -8.16 -15.42
C VAL A 645 -43.92 -7.36 -16.72
N PHE A 646 -42.91 -6.51 -16.86
CA PHE A 646 -42.69 -5.74 -18.09
C PHE A 646 -42.33 -6.64 -19.28
N PHE A 647 -41.43 -7.61 -19.10
CA PHE A 647 -41.07 -8.58 -20.14
C PHE A 647 -42.25 -9.48 -20.53
N SER A 648 -43.03 -9.97 -19.56
CA SER A 648 -44.17 -10.85 -19.84
C SER A 648 -45.32 -10.16 -20.59
N ARG A 649 -45.57 -8.87 -20.33
CA ARG A 649 -46.68 -8.12 -20.96
C ARG A 649 -46.28 -7.39 -22.24
N TYR A 650 -45.03 -6.92 -22.32
CA TYR A 650 -44.55 -6.02 -23.38
C TYR A 650 -43.13 -6.39 -23.81
N GLU A 651 -42.90 -7.65 -24.21
CA GLU A 651 -41.57 -8.22 -24.46
C GLU A 651 -40.70 -7.37 -25.40
N ALA A 652 -41.21 -6.96 -26.56
CA ALA A 652 -40.44 -6.22 -27.57
C ALA A 652 -39.97 -4.84 -27.06
N ASP A 653 -40.86 -4.12 -26.37
CA ASP A 653 -40.55 -2.80 -25.79
C ASP A 653 -39.64 -2.93 -24.56
N ALA A 654 -39.81 -3.99 -23.76
CA ALA A 654 -38.93 -4.31 -22.64
C ALA A 654 -37.51 -4.64 -23.10
N ILE A 655 -37.35 -5.50 -24.11
CA ILE A 655 -36.03 -5.84 -24.67
C ILE A 655 -35.33 -4.58 -25.17
N THR A 656 -36.00 -3.75 -25.97
CA THR A 656 -35.37 -2.56 -26.57
C THR A 656 -35.02 -1.49 -25.53
N SER A 657 -35.92 -1.24 -24.58
CA SER A 657 -35.72 -0.26 -23.50
C SER A 657 -34.63 -0.70 -22.54
N ILE A 658 -34.68 -1.93 -22.03
CA ILE A 658 -33.71 -2.43 -21.05
C ILE A 658 -32.33 -2.62 -21.69
N ARG A 659 -32.24 -3.03 -22.96
CA ARG A 659 -30.98 -3.06 -23.71
C ARG A 659 -30.35 -1.67 -23.80
N ALA A 660 -31.14 -0.64 -24.12
CA ALA A 660 -30.67 0.73 -24.21
C ALA A 660 -30.20 1.27 -22.85
N ILE A 661 -31.00 1.09 -21.80
CA ILE A 661 -30.67 1.55 -20.44
C ILE A 661 -29.42 0.84 -19.91
N SER A 662 -29.32 -0.47 -20.13
CA SER A 662 -28.15 -1.29 -19.75
C SER A 662 -26.87 -0.76 -20.39
N ALA A 663 -26.89 -0.57 -21.71
CA ALA A 663 -25.73 -0.09 -22.45
C ALA A 663 -25.34 1.34 -22.03
N GLY A 664 -26.31 2.25 -21.88
CA GLY A 664 -26.05 3.63 -21.48
C GLY A 664 -25.46 3.72 -20.07
N SER A 665 -26.08 3.03 -19.12
CA SER A 665 -25.69 3.09 -17.69
C SER A 665 -24.31 2.48 -17.44
N VAL A 666 -23.95 1.40 -18.14
CA VAL A 666 -22.64 0.74 -17.96
C VAL A 666 -21.52 1.47 -18.71
N LEU A 667 -21.74 1.92 -19.95
CA LEU A 667 -20.65 2.47 -20.78
C LEU A 667 -20.21 3.87 -20.35
N MET A 668 -21.15 4.74 -19.99
CA MET A 668 -20.83 6.14 -19.66
C MET A 668 -20.38 6.35 -18.21
N GLY A 669 -20.52 5.34 -17.35
CA GLY A 669 -20.03 5.39 -15.97
C GLY A 669 -18.53 5.65 -15.85
N GLY A 670 -17.74 5.42 -16.91
CA GLY A 670 -16.29 5.69 -16.95
C GLY A 670 -15.90 7.17 -17.10
N CYS A 671 -16.85 8.08 -17.25
CA CYS A 671 -16.59 9.52 -17.46
C CYS A 671 -16.12 10.25 -16.19
N THR A 672 -16.66 9.90 -15.02
CA THR A 672 -16.27 10.51 -13.73
C THR A 672 -15.67 9.48 -12.76
N LEU A 673 -14.88 9.98 -11.80
CA LEU A 673 -14.40 9.16 -10.68
C LEU A 673 -15.37 9.14 -9.49
N ILE A 674 -16.41 9.98 -9.52
CA ILE A 674 -17.34 10.22 -8.40
C ILE A 674 -18.56 9.31 -8.50
N GLY A 675 -18.99 8.95 -9.72
CA GLY A 675 -20.23 8.19 -9.96
C GLY A 675 -20.09 6.67 -10.05
N ASN A 676 -18.97 6.04 -9.71
CA ASN A 676 -18.91 4.57 -9.77
C ASN A 676 -17.90 3.97 -8.78
N ALA A 677 -18.29 2.92 -8.07
CA ALA A 677 -17.47 2.25 -7.06
C ALA A 677 -16.10 1.77 -7.57
N PRO A 678 -16.01 1.07 -8.71
CA PRO A 678 -14.73 0.62 -9.27
C PRO A 678 -13.83 1.81 -9.62
N ASN A 679 -14.39 2.89 -10.17
CA ASN A 679 -13.64 4.10 -10.54
C ASN A 679 -13.01 4.75 -9.31
N MET A 680 -13.78 4.89 -8.23
CA MET A 680 -13.30 5.46 -6.97
C MET A 680 -12.21 4.58 -6.34
N ILE A 681 -12.39 3.24 -6.32
CA ILE A 681 -11.39 2.30 -5.80
C ILE A 681 -10.07 2.42 -6.58
N VAL A 682 -10.13 2.42 -7.91
CA VAL A 682 -8.94 2.55 -8.76
C VAL A 682 -8.24 3.89 -8.51
N ALA A 683 -8.99 4.99 -8.37
CA ALA A 683 -8.43 6.30 -8.06
C ALA A 683 -7.73 6.33 -6.69
N LEU A 684 -8.35 5.78 -5.65
CA LEU A 684 -7.77 5.68 -4.30
C LEU A 684 -6.49 4.82 -4.30
N MET A 685 -6.54 3.67 -4.97
CA MET A 685 -5.37 2.79 -5.11
C MET A 685 -4.26 3.47 -5.91
N ALA A 686 -4.59 4.15 -7.02
CA ALA A 686 -3.63 4.88 -7.85
C ALA A 686 -2.89 5.96 -7.06
N THR A 687 -3.61 6.69 -6.19
CA THR A 687 -3.05 7.73 -5.32
C THR A 687 -2.06 7.12 -4.34
N ARG A 688 -2.41 5.97 -3.71
CA ARG A 688 -1.49 5.22 -2.84
C ARG A 688 -0.26 4.69 -3.57
N TYR A 689 -0.43 4.18 -4.78
CA TYR A 689 0.68 3.69 -5.62
C TYR A 689 1.62 4.82 -6.04
N SER A 690 1.09 5.98 -6.43
CA SER A 690 1.83 7.19 -6.80
C SER A 690 2.66 7.71 -5.63
N TYR A 691 2.09 7.74 -4.43
CA TYR A 691 2.80 8.11 -3.21
C TYR A 691 3.95 7.15 -2.89
N ARG A 692 3.72 5.83 -2.98
CA ARG A 692 4.79 4.82 -2.76
C ARG A 692 5.91 4.84 -3.80
N THR A 693 5.63 5.20 -5.05
CA THR A 693 6.65 5.32 -6.10
C THR A 693 7.39 6.65 -6.01
N ARG A 694 6.71 7.78 -5.74
CA ARG A 694 7.35 9.08 -5.56
C ARG A 694 8.21 9.15 -4.31
N THR A 695 7.81 8.56 -3.20
CA THR A 695 8.68 8.42 -2.00
C THR A 695 9.93 7.56 -2.26
N LYS A 696 9.93 6.70 -3.29
CA LYS A 696 11.13 5.98 -3.74
C LYS A 696 12.01 6.81 -4.68
N ILE A 697 11.43 7.74 -5.45
CA ILE A 697 12.11 8.56 -6.49
C ILE A 697 12.56 9.93 -5.93
N HIS A 698 11.68 10.66 -5.25
CA HIS A 698 11.95 11.91 -4.53
C HIS A 698 12.68 11.73 -3.20
N ARG A 699 13.39 10.61 -3.03
CA ARG A 699 14.49 10.61 -2.06
C ARG A 699 15.53 11.67 -2.44
N ALA A 700 15.57 12.24 -3.65
CA ALA A 700 16.66 13.12 -4.08
C ALA A 700 16.58 14.59 -3.63
N GLU A 701 15.41 15.22 -3.45
CA GLU A 701 15.34 16.66 -3.14
C GLU A 701 14.04 16.97 -2.37
N ASN A 702 14.17 17.67 -1.24
CA ASN A 702 13.15 18.38 -0.44
C ASN A 702 11.75 17.75 -0.32
N ALA A 703 11.59 16.86 0.67
CA ALA A 703 10.30 16.23 1.00
C ALA A 703 9.37 17.10 1.88
N GLU A 704 9.81 18.28 2.35
CA GLU A 704 9.00 19.13 3.24
C GLU A 704 8.09 20.11 2.49
N ASP A 705 8.47 20.57 1.29
CA ASP A 705 7.65 21.53 0.51
C ASP A 705 6.60 20.87 -0.39
N ASP A 706 6.74 19.57 -0.69
CA ASP A 706 5.85 18.86 -1.60
C ASP A 706 4.54 18.37 -0.97
N PHE A 707 4.42 18.41 0.36
CA PHE A 707 3.17 18.03 1.04
C PHE A 707 2.14 19.16 1.05
N VAL A 708 2.59 20.42 0.93
CA VAL A 708 1.72 21.59 0.71
C VAL A 708 1.27 21.68 -0.76
N ASN A 709 2.00 21.05 -1.69
CA ASN A 709 1.59 20.85 -3.08
C ASN A 709 0.66 19.64 -3.29
N TYR A 710 -0.17 19.31 -2.29
CA TYR A 710 -1.42 18.52 -2.46
C TYR A 710 -2.48 19.30 -3.29
N HIS A 711 -2.04 20.03 -4.32
CA HIS A 711 -2.83 20.72 -5.32
C HIS A 711 -2.86 19.97 -6.67
N LEU A 712 -2.45 18.70 -6.68
CA LEU A 712 -2.71 17.79 -7.80
C LEU A 712 -4.15 17.26 -7.83
N GLU A 713 -4.95 17.46 -6.78
CA GLU A 713 -6.30 16.89 -6.68
C GLU A 713 -7.36 17.62 -7.52
N ASN A 714 -7.26 18.95 -7.74
CA ASN A 714 -8.32 19.67 -8.45
C ASN A 714 -8.06 19.95 -9.95
N ILE A 715 -6.82 20.14 -10.38
CA ILE A 715 -6.52 20.47 -11.79
C ILE A 715 -6.31 19.22 -12.65
N SER A 716 -5.97 18.07 -12.05
CA SER A 716 -5.79 16.81 -12.79
C SER A 716 -7.09 16.00 -12.97
N PHE A 717 -8.06 16.15 -12.05
CA PHE A 717 -9.38 15.52 -12.13
C PHE A 717 -10.15 15.99 -13.37
N ILE A 718 -10.23 17.30 -13.59
CA ILE A 718 -10.95 17.89 -14.73
C ILE A 718 -10.29 17.47 -16.05
N ARG A 719 -8.95 17.46 -16.14
CA ARG A 719 -8.26 16.98 -17.35
C ARG A 719 -8.47 15.48 -17.59
N SER A 720 -8.49 14.67 -16.53
CA SER A 720 -8.78 13.23 -16.61
C SER A 720 -10.20 12.99 -17.09
N LEU A 721 -11.17 13.74 -16.56
CA LEU A 721 -12.57 13.71 -16.95
C LEU A 721 -12.76 14.11 -18.42
N ILE A 722 -12.15 15.23 -18.85
CA ILE A 722 -12.16 15.66 -20.26
C ILE A 722 -11.57 14.55 -21.16
N THR A 723 -10.48 13.90 -20.73
CA THR A 723 -9.86 12.81 -21.50
C THR A 723 -10.79 11.60 -21.60
N SER A 724 -11.44 11.19 -20.51
CA SER A 724 -12.44 10.12 -20.52
C SER A 724 -13.62 10.45 -21.44
N CYS A 725 -14.14 11.67 -21.35
CA CYS A 725 -15.22 12.13 -22.24
C CYS A 725 -14.79 12.13 -23.71
N LEU A 726 -13.58 12.57 -24.04
CA LEU A 726 -13.07 12.54 -25.42
C LEU A 726 -12.95 11.12 -25.99
N ILE A 727 -12.67 10.12 -25.15
CA ILE A 727 -12.62 8.72 -25.56
C ILE A 727 -14.03 8.14 -25.73
N LEU A 728 -14.93 8.45 -24.80
CA LEU A 728 -16.25 7.85 -24.72
C LEU A 728 -17.29 8.51 -25.63
N ILE A 729 -17.23 9.82 -25.90
CA ILE A 729 -18.21 10.53 -26.73
C ILE A 729 -18.30 9.93 -28.15
N PRO A 730 -17.18 9.70 -28.89
CA PRO A 730 -17.27 9.11 -30.22
C PRO A 730 -17.86 7.69 -30.19
N LEU A 731 -17.49 6.90 -29.18
CA LEU A 731 -18.06 5.57 -28.98
C LEU A 731 -19.56 5.64 -28.70
N PHE A 732 -19.98 6.61 -27.87
CA PHE A 732 -21.37 6.83 -27.52
C PHE A 732 -22.20 7.23 -28.74
N VAL A 733 -21.66 8.08 -29.61
CA VAL A 733 -22.28 8.43 -30.89
C VAL A 733 -22.39 7.21 -31.80
N ILE A 734 -21.32 6.42 -31.95
CA ILE A 734 -21.33 5.18 -32.74
C ILE A 734 -22.41 4.23 -32.24
N ILE A 735 -22.49 3.99 -30.93
CA ILE A 735 -23.48 3.08 -30.34
C ILE A 735 -24.89 3.65 -30.46
N THR A 736 -25.08 4.96 -30.34
CA THR A 736 -26.39 5.62 -30.58
C THR A 736 -26.86 5.36 -32.01
N ILE A 737 -25.95 5.39 -32.99
CA ILE A 737 -26.24 5.08 -34.40
C ILE A 737 -26.55 3.58 -34.57
N PHE A 738 -25.82 2.68 -33.90
CA PHE A 738 -26.09 1.23 -33.92
C PHE A 738 -27.36 0.81 -33.16
N MET A 739 -27.88 1.66 -32.28
CA MET A 739 -29.15 1.45 -31.56
C MET A 739 -30.37 1.89 -32.39
N VAL A 740 -30.15 2.57 -33.52
CA VAL A 740 -31.14 2.77 -34.60
C VAL A 740 -31.30 1.46 -35.37
#